data_AF-A0A0V1BPI9-F1
#
_entry.id   AF-A0A0V1BPI9-F1
#
_cell.length_a   1.000
_cell.length_b   1.000
_cell.length_c   1.000
_cell.angle_alpha   90.00
_cell.angle_beta   90.00
_cell.angle_gamma   90.00
#
_symmetry.space_group_name_H-M   'P 1'
#
loop_
_entity.id
_entity.type
_entity.pdbx_description
1 polymer ?
#
loop_
_entity_poly.entity_id
_entity_poly.type
_entity_poly.pdbx_seq_one_letter_code
_entity_poly.pdbx_strand_id
1 'polypeptide(L)'
;MWLFNGITVETEMDTIYNNHDKDRNNALPKENGDLKKSSGAKDPSPEQENVSVMTVPEYHVKQKLFTLLTLSDGYRTQPKSIEAARKKTFHFWDTQPVPKFEENVLSSEAVEPNKKIEDVRKEPYSLPEGFEWCNVDVDNEEQMEETYMLLQENYVEDEDNMFRFGYSLEFLKWALKPPGWQSDWHIGVRAKRSKKLIGFISAIPAMIRIYNRLICMVEINFLCVHKKLRSKRVAPVLIREVTRRVNLHGIFQAVYTAGVVLPRPVSTCRYWHLSLNPKKLIDVRFSQLGKNMTVQRTMKLYRLPKEVRTAGFRRITEADMEAAFLLLEEYLKKFDLAPVYSLEQFKYWFTPRPDVVDTYVVENDGVVTDFASFYTLPSSVMHHPVYKSIHAAYAFYNVATKTSLVDLMHDILVVAKNANYDVFNALDLMDNKVFLEKLKFGKGDGHLHYYLYNWRCPVIPPDKHRNIKAVFCIQFLLILHFWKGIMLCQISYSGKGTHFSAILRTLYALSLIISIISGSAVLHCDSSKLSDIVTEIDGEVLAYVDLDRDLFFDLVVKVEPNILQFYLAKQNGSGFLLADSFTIKLLRNRNIVNVAVGNFDGDMYPDLLVTTKDIVSTNSSKVHVCFGSERHFFCDSQTYDIEDEPQLVDCDCDQKSDFLALLSNGSIACFISGRSGRQFVEQRFMVELISPVRRPFSVAFVDMTGDLIPELVLMTDTVKNGSLVGFEVWTINETSRSWVHLDGDIEPLQEPRKQLLLLSSSTKIGQPLFEDFNADGLIDMMVPVLTETDSTMMVWSDGRWSAWTLNTTDSDGVIWRLVVDLNQSSTFSLQAGDYLHSGYPALLAVLENANRQRAAFLMTSYPSQRQFRIDKRLPFYRDPSLTNAAFYDLSEDGFLDVMLLRNVSGRSSSLFILSERTLQSIFIKIQICWPLPFDSYLMSWPGSSVQLQLITWRGTVNKYAGALMYSTAYKSLLLPYKVISTGWHRWNDNRLKVGVAVWSKATFEKHDLMPITRTYVNPYPADKPKHWKLTQMIIWSRTRIISGSVLLLGTIVVLSIIIFFMEIRQWRMKMLGEEESLIPRISTYYR
;
A
#
# COMPACT_ATOMS: atom_id res chain seq x y z
N MET A 1 8.59 74.56 9.49
CA MET A 1 9.53 75.55 10.04
C MET A 1 10.56 74.76 10.84
N TRP A 2 11.72 74.34 10.34
CA TRP A 2 12.56 74.64 9.17
C TRP A 2 12.92 73.31 8.48
N LEU A 3 12.68 73.15 7.17
CA LEU A 3 13.46 73.64 6.00
C LEU A 3 14.62 72.67 5.66
N PHE A 4 14.50 71.78 4.66
CA PHE A 4 14.70 71.96 3.19
C PHE A 4 16.01 71.20 2.80
N ASN A 5 16.24 70.62 1.62
CA ASN A 5 15.58 70.69 0.32
C ASN A 5 16.03 69.51 -0.57
N GLY A 6 15.07 68.88 -1.25
CA GLY A 6 15.29 68.18 -2.53
C GLY A 6 15.08 69.12 -3.71
N ILE A 7 15.08 68.57 -4.93
CA ILE A 7 14.57 69.04 -6.25
C ILE A 7 15.34 68.23 -7.30
N THR A 8 14.79 67.52 -8.29
CA THR A 8 13.46 67.46 -8.95
C THR A 8 13.42 66.15 -9.79
N VAL A 9 12.29 65.54 -10.16
CA VAL A 9 11.26 66.07 -11.07
C VAL A 9 9.89 65.42 -10.80
N GLU A 10 8.88 66.30 -10.70
CA GLU A 10 7.41 66.14 -10.69
C GLU A 10 6.86 65.79 -12.10
N THR A 11 5.61 65.41 -12.34
CA THR A 11 4.32 66.11 -12.15
C THR A 11 3.17 65.06 -12.28
N GLU A 12 1.93 65.22 -11.80
CA GLU A 12 1.06 66.41 -11.76
C GLU A 12 -0.13 66.19 -10.80
N MET A 13 -0.55 67.25 -10.09
CA MET A 13 -1.78 67.39 -9.30
C MET A 13 -2.91 67.93 -10.18
N ASP A 14 -4.16 67.78 -9.73
CA ASP A 14 -5.02 68.97 -9.55
C ASP A 14 -6.17 68.72 -8.56
N THR A 15 -6.28 69.64 -7.61
CA THR A 15 -7.45 69.94 -6.76
C THR A 15 -8.18 71.12 -7.38
N ILE A 16 -9.51 71.28 -7.12
CA ILE A 16 -10.14 72.57 -6.77
C ILE A 16 -11.68 72.46 -6.52
N TYR A 17 -12.13 73.25 -5.53
CA TYR A 17 -13.46 73.80 -5.19
C TYR A 17 -14.55 73.01 -4.42
N ASN A 18 -14.65 73.35 -3.12
CA ASN A 18 -15.77 73.99 -2.41
C ASN A 18 -17.24 73.61 -2.68
N ASN A 19 -17.91 73.36 -1.55
CA ASN A 19 -19.02 74.12 -0.96
C ASN A 19 -20.39 73.44 -0.77
N HIS A 20 -20.88 73.67 0.45
CA HIS A 20 -22.26 73.75 0.95
C HIS A 20 -23.00 72.49 1.45
N ASP A 21 -22.86 72.29 2.76
CA ASP A 21 -23.89 72.53 3.79
C ASP A 21 -25.36 72.09 3.55
N LYS A 22 -25.81 71.35 4.58
CA LYS A 22 -27.08 71.47 5.34
C LYS A 22 -28.32 70.65 4.96
N ASP A 23 -28.61 69.76 5.90
CA ASP A 23 -29.81 69.74 6.76
C ASP A 23 -30.95 68.73 6.48
N ARG A 24 -31.18 67.94 7.56
CA ARG A 24 -32.47 67.60 8.22
C ARG A 24 -33.37 66.49 7.67
N ASN A 25 -33.34 65.38 8.43
CA ASN A 25 -34.44 64.83 9.25
C ASN A 25 -35.88 64.71 8.70
N ASN A 26 -36.33 63.45 8.75
CA ASN A 26 -37.57 62.93 9.34
C ASN A 26 -38.86 62.79 8.50
N ALA A 27 -39.32 61.52 8.53
CA ALA A 27 -40.68 61.04 8.77
C ALA A 27 -41.66 60.82 7.59
N LEU A 28 -41.98 59.52 7.41
CA LEU A 28 -43.29 58.85 7.20
C LEU A 28 -44.55 59.71 7.49
N PRO A 29 -45.76 59.44 6.89
CA PRO A 29 -46.41 58.10 6.95
C PRO A 29 -47.42 57.69 5.82
N LYS A 30 -47.77 56.37 5.82
CA LYS A 30 -49.08 55.64 5.64
C LYS A 30 -50.19 56.21 4.71
N GLU A 31 -51.11 55.47 4.06
CA GLU A 31 -51.58 54.06 4.01
C GLU A 31 -52.62 53.95 2.84
N ASN A 32 -52.86 52.70 2.36
CA ASN A 32 -54.09 52.13 1.73
C ASN A 32 -54.67 52.76 0.43
N GLY A 33 -55.20 52.05 -0.58
CA GLY A 33 -55.50 50.63 -0.79
C GLY A 33 -56.37 50.48 -2.07
N ASP A 34 -56.57 49.23 -2.49
CA ASP A 34 -57.70 48.66 -3.27
C ASP A 34 -57.65 48.38 -4.81
N LEU A 35 -57.72 47.05 -5.08
CA LEU A 35 -58.72 46.28 -5.87
C LEU A 35 -58.60 46.03 -7.41
N LYS A 36 -58.12 44.80 -7.72
CA LYS A 36 -58.72 43.67 -8.51
C LYS A 36 -59.40 43.89 -9.89
N LYS A 37 -58.96 43.14 -10.95
CA LYS A 37 -59.52 41.84 -11.47
C LYS A 37 -58.95 41.39 -12.86
N SER A 38 -58.60 40.09 -12.96
CA SER A 38 -58.69 39.05 -14.05
C SER A 38 -58.73 39.44 -15.56
N SER A 39 -58.16 38.71 -16.54
CA SER A 39 -58.10 37.24 -16.81
C SER A 39 -57.21 36.88 -18.04
N GLY A 40 -56.60 35.67 -18.08
CA GLY A 40 -56.54 34.81 -19.30
C GLY A 40 -55.19 34.45 -19.99
N ALA A 41 -54.64 33.28 -19.62
CA ALA A 41 -53.91 32.24 -20.41
C ALA A 41 -52.67 32.54 -21.33
N LYS A 42 -51.49 31.98 -20.97
CA LYS A 42 -50.76 30.84 -21.64
C LYS A 42 -49.33 30.65 -21.10
N ASP A 43 -48.95 29.38 -20.91
CA ASP A 43 -47.63 28.72 -20.73
C ASP A 43 -46.55 29.30 -19.79
N PRO A 44 -46.07 28.56 -18.75
CA PRO A 44 -44.87 28.91 -18.02
C PRO A 44 -43.64 28.18 -18.58
N SER A 45 -42.67 28.99 -19.02
CA SER A 45 -41.24 28.67 -19.01
C SER A 45 -40.69 28.93 -17.59
N PRO A 46 -39.58 28.29 -17.20
CA PRO A 46 -39.21 28.12 -15.79
C PRO A 46 -38.74 29.42 -15.13
N GLU A 47 -39.28 29.68 -13.94
CA GLU A 47 -38.92 30.80 -13.06
C GLU A 47 -37.47 30.71 -12.59
N GLN A 48 -36.81 31.88 -12.65
CA GLN A 48 -35.54 32.18 -12.00
C GLN A 48 -35.75 32.32 -10.48
N GLU A 49 -35.10 31.47 -9.69
CA GLU A 49 -34.91 31.72 -8.27
C GLU A 49 -33.78 32.74 -8.05
N ASN A 50 -34.12 33.77 -7.26
CA ASN A 50 -33.21 34.80 -6.77
C ASN A 50 -32.06 34.19 -5.95
N VAL A 51 -30.83 34.29 -6.46
CA VAL A 51 -29.61 34.07 -5.67
C VAL A 51 -29.32 35.34 -4.86
N SER A 52 -29.43 35.23 -3.53
CA SER A 52 -28.90 36.22 -2.61
C SER A 52 -27.36 36.19 -2.66
N VAL A 53 -26.76 37.32 -3.02
CA VAL A 53 -25.32 37.53 -2.98
C VAL A 53 -24.89 37.63 -1.51
N MET A 54 -24.39 36.51 -0.94
CA MET A 54 -23.59 36.55 0.29
C MET A 54 -22.19 37.06 -0.05
N THR A 55 -21.87 38.25 0.43
CA THR A 55 -20.55 38.85 0.40
C THR A 55 -19.57 38.00 1.23
N VAL A 56 -18.53 37.49 0.57
CA VAL A 56 -17.42 36.77 1.21
C VAL A 56 -16.56 37.78 1.99
N PRO A 57 -16.20 37.53 3.27
CA PRO A 57 -15.27 38.41 3.99
C PRO A 57 -13.89 38.41 3.34
N GLU A 58 -13.32 39.59 3.10
CA GLU A 58 -12.00 39.87 2.50
C GLU A 58 -10.81 39.08 3.10
N TYR A 59 -10.98 38.42 4.25
CA TYR A 59 -9.98 37.56 4.89
C TYR A 59 -9.64 36.31 4.06
N HIS A 60 -10.62 35.73 3.34
CA HIS A 60 -10.40 34.52 2.53
C HIS A 60 -9.60 34.76 1.24
N VAL A 61 -9.69 35.97 0.68
CA VAL A 61 -8.96 36.35 -0.54
C VAL A 61 -7.50 36.64 -0.19
N LYS A 62 -7.23 37.29 0.95
CA LYS A 62 -5.86 37.50 1.44
C LYS A 62 -5.15 36.20 1.79
N GLN A 63 -5.82 35.19 2.36
CA GLN A 63 -5.21 33.89 2.63
C GLN A 63 -4.84 33.13 1.35
N LYS A 64 -5.73 33.06 0.34
CA LYS A 64 -5.39 32.43 -0.95
C LYS A 64 -4.26 33.18 -1.67
N LEU A 65 -4.24 34.51 -1.60
CA LEU A 65 -3.15 35.30 -2.17
C LEU A 65 -1.84 35.15 -1.39
N PHE A 66 -1.88 35.02 -0.06
CA PHE A 66 -0.70 34.76 0.77
C PHE A 66 -0.15 33.35 0.52
N THR A 67 -1.00 32.33 0.37
CA THR A 67 -0.59 30.97 0.00
C THR A 67 0.00 30.92 -1.41
N LEU A 68 -0.58 31.65 -2.37
CA LEU A 68 -0.03 31.81 -3.73
C LEU A 68 1.27 32.62 -3.77
N LEU A 69 1.44 33.61 -2.89
CA LEU A 69 2.66 34.42 -2.77
C LEU A 69 3.77 33.67 -2.01
N THR A 70 3.45 32.83 -1.02
CA THR A 70 4.44 31.97 -0.33
C THR A 70 4.94 30.82 -1.19
N LEU A 71 4.23 30.45 -2.26
CA LEU A 71 4.72 29.51 -3.28
C LEU A 71 5.81 30.13 -4.19
N SER A 72 6.01 31.44 -4.12
CA SER A 72 6.99 32.17 -4.95
C SER A 72 8.32 32.48 -4.25
N ASP A 73 8.41 32.30 -2.92
CA ASP A 73 9.66 32.48 -2.16
C ASP A 73 10.31 31.12 -1.83
N GLY A 74 11.38 30.80 -2.55
CA GLY A 74 12.09 29.52 -2.53
C GLY A 74 12.83 29.17 -1.24
N TYR A 75 12.13 28.94 -0.13
CA TYR A 75 12.67 28.14 0.98
C TYR A 75 12.60 26.66 0.61
N ARG A 76 13.75 26.09 0.21
CA ARG A 76 13.92 24.65 -0.02
C ARG A 76 13.52 23.85 1.23
N THR A 77 12.33 23.27 1.24
CA THR A 77 11.86 22.40 2.32
C THR A 77 12.79 21.18 2.49
N GLN A 78 13.11 20.83 3.74
CA GLN A 78 13.92 19.63 4.02
C GLN A 78 13.06 18.37 3.84
N PRO A 79 13.65 17.26 3.34
CA PRO A 79 12.87 16.06 3.03
C PRO A 79 12.33 15.41 4.32
N LYS A 80 11.02 15.17 4.35
CA LYS A 80 10.32 14.47 5.45
C LYS A 80 10.07 12.99 5.19
N SER A 81 10.22 12.54 3.93
CA SER A 81 10.15 11.13 3.56
C SER A 81 11.51 10.62 3.06
N ILE A 82 11.76 9.33 3.25
CA ILE A 82 12.97 8.65 2.76
C ILE A 82 13.09 8.77 1.24
N GLU A 83 11.98 8.74 0.52
CA GLU A 83 11.93 8.90 -0.94
C GLU A 83 12.34 10.31 -1.38
N ALA A 84 11.85 11.34 -0.69
CA ALA A 84 12.25 12.72 -0.98
C ALA A 84 13.73 12.96 -0.64
N ALA A 85 14.24 12.32 0.43
CA ALA A 85 15.65 12.43 0.83
C ALA A 85 16.59 11.76 -0.19
N ARG A 86 16.22 10.60 -0.76
CA ARG A 86 17.02 9.93 -1.79
C ARG A 86 17.24 10.78 -3.05
N LYS A 87 16.31 11.68 -3.36
CA LYS A 87 16.41 12.61 -4.50
C LYS A 87 17.30 13.83 -4.22
N LYS A 88 17.70 14.06 -2.96
CA LYS A 88 18.46 15.24 -2.53
C LYS A 88 19.92 14.89 -2.30
N THR A 89 20.83 15.69 -2.86
CA THR A 89 22.28 15.56 -2.58
C THR A 89 22.63 16.21 -1.24
N PHE A 90 23.35 15.50 -0.39
CA PHE A 90 23.73 15.97 0.95
C PHE A 90 25.24 16.27 1.04
N HIS A 91 25.70 17.33 0.38
CA HIS A 91 27.13 17.70 0.30
C HIS A 91 27.93 17.64 1.62
N PHE A 92 27.29 17.96 2.75
CA PHE A 92 27.94 17.85 4.06
C PHE A 92 27.98 16.39 4.55
N TRP A 93 26.82 15.73 4.63
CA TRP A 93 26.70 14.37 5.16
C TRP A 93 27.43 13.34 4.31
N ASP A 94 27.60 13.58 3.00
CA ASP A 94 28.40 12.73 2.12
C ASP A 94 29.89 12.68 2.50
N THR A 95 30.36 13.65 3.31
CA THR A 95 31.74 13.71 3.86
C THR A 95 31.85 13.21 5.29
N GLN A 96 30.75 12.81 5.92
CA GLN A 96 30.71 12.38 7.31
C GLN A 96 30.76 10.84 7.42
N PRO A 97 31.25 10.29 8.54
CA PRO A 97 31.30 8.85 8.78
C PRO A 97 29.91 8.31 9.15
N VAL A 98 28.96 8.41 8.22
CA VAL A 98 27.60 7.90 8.35
C VAL A 98 27.26 7.00 7.16
N PRO A 99 26.48 5.93 7.35
CA PRO A 99 26.08 5.09 6.24
C PRO A 99 25.30 5.86 5.18
N LYS A 100 25.60 5.60 3.91
CA LYS A 100 24.83 6.19 2.80
C LYS A 100 23.50 5.46 2.62
N PHE A 101 22.52 6.10 1.96
CA PHE A 101 21.19 5.50 1.75
C PHE A 101 21.22 4.17 0.98
N GLU A 102 22.20 4.00 0.10
CA GLU A 102 22.38 2.83 -0.78
C GLU A 102 23.30 1.77 -0.16
N GLU A 103 23.93 2.04 0.98
CA GLU A 103 24.84 1.11 1.64
C GLU A 103 24.06 -0.03 2.30
N ASN A 104 24.36 -1.27 1.90
CA ASN A 104 23.84 -2.48 2.54
C ASN A 104 24.67 -2.82 3.78
N VAL A 105 24.21 -2.36 4.94
CA VAL A 105 24.89 -2.59 6.23
C VAL A 105 24.44 -3.91 6.84
N LEU A 106 25.39 -4.83 7.01
CA LEU A 106 25.16 -6.20 7.49
C LEU A 106 25.81 -6.48 8.84
N SER A 107 26.95 -5.83 9.10
CA SER A 107 27.68 -5.86 10.37
C SER A 107 27.34 -4.64 11.24
N SER A 108 27.47 -4.80 12.56
CA SER A 108 27.37 -3.70 13.52
C SER A 108 28.77 -3.30 14.00
N GLU A 109 29.31 -2.20 13.47
CA GLU A 109 30.69 -1.75 13.74
C GLU A 109 30.90 -0.25 13.46
N ALA A 110 32.06 0.29 13.83
CA ALA A 110 32.43 1.66 13.53
C ALA A 110 32.68 1.88 12.03
N VAL A 111 32.32 3.06 11.51
CA VAL A 111 32.51 3.40 10.08
C VAL A 111 33.97 3.74 9.80
N GLU A 112 34.55 4.61 10.63
CA GLU A 112 35.97 4.90 10.68
C GLU A 112 36.56 4.32 11.97
N PRO A 113 37.79 3.76 11.92
CA PRO A 113 38.49 3.36 13.14
C PRO A 113 38.77 4.58 14.02
N ASN A 114 38.77 4.37 15.33
CA ASN A 114 39.08 5.42 16.30
C ASN A 114 40.49 5.96 16.03
N LYS A 115 40.60 7.28 15.88
CA LYS A 115 41.88 7.98 15.66
C LYS A 115 42.64 8.06 16.99
N LYS A 116 43.97 8.11 16.95
CA LYS A 116 44.73 8.44 18.15
C LYS A 116 44.43 9.89 18.54
N ILE A 117 44.39 10.18 19.84
CA ILE A 117 44.09 11.53 20.34
C ILE A 117 45.08 12.56 19.78
N GLU A 118 46.33 12.14 19.55
CA GLU A 118 47.40 12.95 18.94
C GLU A 118 47.10 13.39 17.49
N ASP A 119 46.35 12.58 16.74
CA ASP A 119 45.97 12.85 15.35
C ASP A 119 44.72 13.75 15.26
N VAL A 120 44.03 13.99 16.37
CA VAL A 120 42.86 14.87 16.43
C VAL A 120 43.31 16.32 16.47
N ARG A 121 42.70 17.16 15.62
CA ARG A 121 42.99 18.59 15.55
C ARG A 121 42.79 19.28 16.91
N LYS A 122 43.87 19.85 17.46
CA LYS A 122 43.85 20.58 18.73
C LYS A 122 43.19 21.95 18.63
N GLU A 123 43.38 22.64 17.51
CA GLU A 123 42.79 23.97 17.28
C GLU A 123 41.32 23.89 16.83
N PRO A 124 40.45 24.85 17.23
CA PRO A 124 39.08 24.93 16.74
C PRO A 124 38.98 25.11 15.22
N TYR A 125 37.84 24.73 14.64
CA TYR A 125 37.56 25.03 13.24
C TYR A 125 37.42 26.54 12.99
N SER A 126 37.87 27.01 11.83
CA SER A 126 37.80 28.42 11.47
C SER A 126 36.35 28.86 11.24
N LEU A 127 36.00 30.01 11.85
CA LEU A 127 34.74 30.72 11.61
C LEU A 127 35.00 31.90 10.66
N PRO A 128 33.98 32.35 9.89
CA PRO A 128 34.08 33.57 9.11
C PRO A 128 34.40 34.80 9.97
N GLU A 129 35.03 35.81 9.37
CA GLU A 129 35.33 37.07 10.04
C GLU A 129 34.07 37.70 10.65
N GLY A 130 34.11 37.97 11.95
CA GLY A 130 32.99 38.54 12.71
C GLY A 130 32.23 37.55 13.61
N PHE A 131 32.57 36.26 13.61
CA PHE A 131 32.05 35.27 14.55
C PHE A 131 33.15 34.70 15.45
N GLU A 132 32.77 34.25 16.65
CA GLU A 132 33.67 33.62 17.62
C GLU A 132 32.98 32.43 18.30
N TRP A 133 33.78 31.43 18.69
CA TRP A 133 33.32 30.30 19.48
C TRP A 133 33.15 30.73 20.94
N CYS A 134 32.13 30.17 21.60
CA CYS A 134 31.97 30.28 23.04
C CYS A 134 31.49 28.94 23.62
N ASN A 135 31.81 28.70 24.89
CA ASN A 135 31.22 27.60 25.64
C ASN A 135 30.08 28.21 26.45
N VAL A 136 28.90 27.63 26.35
CA VAL A 136 27.75 28.07 27.13
C VAL A 136 27.85 27.45 28.50
N ASP A 137 28.03 28.29 29.51
CA ASP A 137 28.01 27.86 30.90
C ASP A 137 26.57 27.72 31.38
N VAL A 138 26.19 26.50 31.77
CA VAL A 138 24.83 26.18 32.22
C VAL A 138 24.56 26.67 33.65
N ASP A 139 25.63 26.91 34.43
CA ASP A 139 25.52 27.46 35.78
C ASP A 139 25.39 28.98 35.78
N ASN A 140 25.67 29.64 34.64
CA ASN A 140 25.46 31.06 34.46
C ASN A 140 24.04 31.36 33.96
N GLU A 141 23.23 31.99 34.82
CA GLU A 141 21.83 32.29 34.53
C GLU A 141 21.65 33.16 33.27
N GLU A 142 22.51 34.16 33.05
CA GLU A 142 22.43 35.06 31.88
C GLU A 142 22.68 34.29 30.57
N GLN A 143 23.68 33.41 30.54
CA GLN A 143 23.98 32.59 29.35
C GLN A 143 22.89 31.54 29.08
N MET A 144 22.26 31.02 30.13
CA MET A 144 21.13 30.10 30.00
C MET A 144 19.88 30.80 29.51
N GLU A 145 19.60 32.02 29.96
CA GLU A 145 18.54 32.86 29.42
C GLU A 145 18.76 33.17 27.94
N GLU A 146 19.98 33.50 27.53
CA GLU A 146 20.31 33.71 26.11
C GLU A 146 20.08 32.44 25.27
N THR A 147 20.46 31.28 25.80
CA THR A 147 20.29 29.99 25.13
C THR A 147 18.81 29.63 25.02
N TYR A 148 18.05 29.85 26.10
CA TYR A 148 16.60 29.72 26.11
C TYR A 148 15.96 30.65 25.09
N MET A 149 16.32 31.94 25.04
CA MET A 149 15.82 32.89 24.05
C MET A 149 16.15 32.47 22.62
N LEU A 150 17.37 31.99 22.37
CA LEU A 150 17.76 31.49 21.05
C LEU A 150 16.84 30.33 20.62
N LEU A 151 16.61 29.36 21.50
CA LEU A 151 15.74 28.21 21.23
C LEU A 151 14.28 28.65 21.07
N GLN A 152 13.77 29.46 21.99
CA GLN A 152 12.41 29.99 22.00
C GLN A 152 12.07 30.81 20.76
N GLU A 153 13.04 31.47 20.11
CA GLU A 153 12.81 32.26 18.89
C GLU A 153 13.11 31.50 17.59
N ASN A 154 14.04 30.55 17.63
CA ASN A 154 14.67 29.98 16.43
C ASN A 154 14.71 28.45 16.36
N TYR A 155 14.18 27.73 17.35
CA TYR A 155 14.15 26.26 17.32
C TYR A 155 12.96 25.73 16.50
N VAL A 156 12.72 24.42 16.56
CA VAL A 156 11.76 23.67 15.75
C VAL A 156 10.36 24.30 15.77
N GLU A 157 9.79 24.49 14.58
CA GLU A 157 8.45 25.03 14.31
C GLU A 157 7.63 23.97 13.56
N ASP A 158 6.32 23.97 13.75
CA ASP A 158 5.39 23.20 12.93
C ASP A 158 5.25 23.79 11.50
N GLU A 159 4.67 23.04 10.57
CA GLU A 159 4.58 23.44 9.15
C GLU A 159 3.82 24.75 8.95
N ASP A 160 2.83 25.01 9.80
CA ASP A 160 1.96 26.18 9.75
C ASP A 160 2.50 27.36 10.58
N ASN A 161 3.66 27.22 11.24
CA ASN A 161 4.24 28.17 12.20
C ASN A 161 3.27 28.58 13.34
N MET A 162 2.32 27.71 13.70
CA MET A 162 1.34 27.95 14.77
C MET A 162 1.91 27.59 16.14
N PHE A 163 2.84 26.64 16.22
CA PHE A 163 3.40 26.12 17.47
C PHE A 163 4.92 26.07 17.44
N ARG A 164 5.53 26.45 18.58
CA ARG A 164 6.98 26.35 18.78
C ARG A 164 7.27 25.73 20.14
N PHE A 165 8.26 24.84 20.22
CA PHE A 165 8.69 24.31 21.52
C PHE A 165 9.20 25.43 22.43
N GLY A 166 8.67 25.48 23.64
CA GLY A 166 9.13 26.37 24.70
C GLY A 166 9.76 25.59 25.83
N TYR A 167 11.01 25.17 25.64
CA TYR A 167 11.78 24.51 26.69
C TYR A 167 11.92 25.44 27.90
N SER A 168 11.51 25.00 29.09
CA SER A 168 11.77 25.77 30.31
C SER A 168 13.26 25.80 30.64
N LEU A 169 13.71 26.82 31.37
CA LEU A 169 15.11 26.89 31.85
C LEU A 169 15.47 25.67 32.69
N GLU A 170 14.56 25.22 33.54
CA GLU A 170 14.74 24.04 34.38
C GLU A 170 14.82 22.73 33.56
N PHE A 171 14.03 22.63 32.48
CA PHE A 171 14.16 21.52 31.54
C PHE A 171 15.51 21.51 30.84
N LEU A 172 16.01 22.67 30.40
CA LEU A 172 17.33 22.76 29.76
C LEU A 172 18.45 22.39 30.75
N LYS A 173 18.39 22.87 32.00
CA LYS A 173 19.36 22.47 33.05
C LYS A 173 19.33 20.95 33.30
N TRP A 174 18.14 20.36 33.33
CA TRP A 174 17.96 18.91 33.48
C TRP A 174 18.52 18.12 32.29
N ALA A 175 18.23 18.56 31.06
CA ALA A 175 18.68 17.85 29.85
C ALA A 175 20.19 18.01 29.58
N LEU A 176 20.78 19.15 29.95
CA LEU A 176 22.19 19.48 29.65
C LEU A 176 23.19 19.06 30.75
N LYS A 177 22.74 18.77 31.98
CA LYS A 177 23.63 18.42 33.10
C LYS A 177 23.44 16.99 33.66
N PRO A 178 23.32 15.93 32.84
CA PRO A 178 23.33 14.57 33.38
C PRO A 178 24.70 14.22 33.99
N PRO A 179 24.79 13.25 34.91
CA PRO A 179 26.05 12.81 35.49
C PRO A 179 27.09 12.47 34.41
N GLY A 180 28.27 13.09 34.51
CA GLY A 180 29.38 12.96 33.54
C GLY A 180 29.41 14.01 32.42
N TRP A 181 28.48 14.97 32.40
CA TRP A 181 28.47 16.07 31.43
C TRP A 181 29.79 16.86 31.41
N GLN A 182 30.09 17.47 30.25
CA GLN A 182 31.29 18.29 30.04
C GLN A 182 30.87 19.67 29.56
N SER A 183 31.39 20.73 30.19
CA SER A 183 31.11 22.12 29.76
C SER A 183 31.61 22.42 28.34
N ASP A 184 32.68 21.75 27.92
CA ASP A 184 33.23 21.86 26.57
C ASP A 184 32.31 21.32 25.48
N TRP A 185 31.28 20.55 25.82
CA TRP A 185 30.33 19.98 24.86
C TRP A 185 29.10 20.85 24.61
N HIS A 186 28.97 21.97 25.33
CA HIS A 186 27.92 22.97 25.12
C HIS A 186 28.47 24.12 24.29
N ILE A 187 28.33 24.01 22.98
CA ILE A 187 29.04 24.87 22.03
C ILE A 187 28.09 25.93 21.48
N GLY A 188 28.46 27.18 21.69
CA GLY A 188 27.80 28.35 21.13
C GLY A 188 28.65 29.06 20.09
N VAL A 189 27.98 29.77 19.17
CA VAL A 189 28.63 30.74 18.28
C VAL A 189 28.06 32.13 18.58
N ARG A 190 28.95 33.10 18.79
CA ARG A 190 28.58 34.50 19.03
C ARG A 190 29.05 35.40 17.90
N ALA A 191 28.32 36.49 17.69
CA ALA A 191 28.79 37.58 16.83
C ALA A 191 29.80 38.45 17.58
N LYS A 192 31.00 38.64 17.03
CA LYS A 192 32.13 39.32 17.69
C LYS A 192 31.81 40.77 18.09
N ARG A 193 31.01 41.49 17.29
CA ARG A 193 30.63 42.90 17.54
C ARG A 193 29.51 43.05 18.58
N SER A 194 28.45 42.25 18.48
CA SER A 194 27.27 42.39 19.34
C SER A 194 27.23 41.42 20.52
N LYS A 195 28.15 40.45 20.57
CA LYS A 195 28.24 39.35 21.54
C LYS A 195 26.98 38.45 21.65
N LYS A 196 25.97 38.69 20.81
CA LYS A 196 24.73 37.91 20.75
C LYS A 196 25.01 36.46 20.32
N LEU A 197 24.39 35.51 21.01
CA LEU A 197 24.38 34.09 20.64
C LEU A 197 23.54 33.85 19.38
N ILE A 198 24.12 33.19 18.38
CA ILE A 198 23.51 32.98 17.06
C ILE A 198 23.42 31.51 16.64
N GLY A 199 24.08 30.61 17.35
CA GLY A 199 24.01 29.18 17.12
C GLY A 199 24.41 28.41 18.37
N PHE A 200 23.82 27.23 18.56
CA PHE A 200 24.04 26.37 19.72
C PHE A 200 23.95 24.89 19.30
N ILE A 201 24.75 24.04 19.93
CA ILE A 201 24.68 22.58 19.86
C ILE A 201 25.20 22.00 21.18
N SER A 202 24.59 20.93 21.65
CA SER A 202 24.97 20.27 22.90
C SER A 202 25.28 18.79 22.68
N ALA A 203 26.14 18.25 23.53
CA ALA A 203 26.37 16.81 23.65
C ALA A 203 26.41 16.41 25.13
N ILE A 204 25.83 15.25 25.45
CA ILE A 204 25.88 14.64 26.78
C ILE A 204 26.43 13.21 26.69
N PRO A 205 27.09 12.68 27.73
CA PRO A 205 27.59 11.30 27.68
C PRO A 205 26.43 10.30 27.73
N ALA A 206 26.51 9.24 26.93
CA ALA A 206 25.54 8.17 26.91
C ALA A 206 26.22 6.81 26.67
N MET A 207 25.93 5.85 27.53
CA MET A 207 26.30 4.45 27.28
C MET A 207 25.16 3.79 26.51
N ILE A 208 25.39 3.42 25.26
CA ILE A 208 24.35 2.85 24.40
C ILE A 208 24.69 1.41 24.05
N ARG A 209 23.72 0.52 24.22
CA ARG A 209 23.76 -0.85 23.76
C ARG A 209 23.19 -0.92 22.35
N ILE A 210 24.00 -1.43 21.43
CA ILE A 210 23.64 -1.68 20.03
C ILE A 210 23.81 -3.18 19.78
N TYR A 211 22.69 -3.88 19.64
CA TYR A 211 22.59 -5.34 19.67
C TYR A 211 23.32 -5.92 20.89
N ASN A 212 24.47 -6.57 20.67
CA ASN A 212 25.28 -7.20 21.70
C ASN A 212 26.51 -6.36 22.10
N ARG A 213 26.66 -5.14 21.58
CA ARG A 213 27.81 -4.26 21.85
C ARG A 213 27.41 -3.10 22.74
N LEU A 214 28.21 -2.86 23.77
CA LEU A 214 28.09 -1.71 24.66
C LEU A 214 29.12 -0.67 24.23
N ILE A 215 28.65 0.53 23.87
CA ILE A 215 29.49 1.59 23.32
C ILE A 215 29.27 2.87 24.12
N CYS A 216 30.37 3.43 24.62
CA CYS A 216 30.36 4.77 25.19
C CYS A 216 30.35 5.78 24.03
N MET A 217 29.32 6.60 23.98
CA MET A 217 29.12 7.62 22.94
C MET A 217 28.54 8.89 23.55
N VAL A 218 28.26 9.90 22.71
CA VAL A 218 27.53 11.10 23.14
C VAL A 218 26.14 11.16 22.51
N GLU A 219 25.17 11.69 23.23
CA GLU A 219 23.86 12.05 22.67
C GLU A 219 23.88 13.53 22.27
N ILE A 220 23.59 13.82 21.00
CA ILE A 220 23.57 15.19 20.46
C ILE A 220 22.13 15.71 20.45
N ASN A 221 21.94 16.90 21.02
CA ASN A 221 20.64 17.57 21.02
C ASN A 221 20.78 19.11 20.92
N PHE A 222 19.65 19.80 20.77
CA PHE A 222 19.54 21.27 20.78
C PHE A 222 20.34 22.00 19.68
N LEU A 223 20.56 21.38 18.52
CA LEU A 223 21.17 22.06 17.37
C LEU A 223 20.25 23.17 16.87
N CYS A 224 20.65 24.42 17.10
CA CYS A 224 19.90 25.61 16.71
C CYS A 224 20.80 26.60 15.98
N VAL A 225 20.27 27.21 14.91
CA VAL A 225 20.91 28.34 14.22
C VAL A 225 19.87 29.44 14.04
N HIS A 226 20.25 30.66 14.39
CA HIS A 226 19.41 31.84 14.26
C HIS A 226 18.86 31.98 12.83
N LYS A 227 17.57 32.31 12.70
CA LYS A 227 16.82 32.32 11.42
C LYS A 227 17.53 33.06 10.28
N LYS A 228 18.06 34.26 10.57
CA LYS A 228 18.79 35.10 9.60
C LYS A 228 20.05 34.46 9.00
N LEU A 229 20.62 33.44 9.65
CA LEU A 229 21.84 32.76 9.22
C LEU A 229 21.58 31.35 8.70
N ARG A 230 20.30 30.92 8.63
CA ARG A 230 19.92 29.70 7.92
C ARG A 230 20.35 29.83 6.45
N SER A 231 20.77 28.72 5.84
CA SER A 231 21.37 28.65 4.48
C SER A 231 22.82 29.15 4.33
N LYS A 232 23.48 29.65 5.38
CA LYS A 232 24.92 30.05 5.35
C LYS A 232 25.89 28.93 5.78
N ARG A 233 25.44 27.67 5.79
CA ARG A 233 26.23 26.47 6.16
C ARG A 233 26.87 26.55 7.57
N VAL A 234 26.24 27.24 8.52
CA VAL A 234 26.70 27.33 9.92
C VAL A 234 26.57 25.99 10.66
N ALA A 235 25.46 25.26 10.47
CA ALA A 235 25.24 23.97 11.14
C ALA A 235 26.33 22.90 10.85
N PRO A 236 26.80 22.70 9.61
CA PRO A 236 27.98 21.89 9.31
C PRO A 236 29.22 22.21 10.14
N VAL A 237 29.48 23.50 10.41
CA VAL A 237 30.65 23.95 11.16
C VAL A 237 30.47 23.66 12.65
N LEU A 238 29.27 23.89 13.19
CA LEU A 238 28.89 23.48 14.56
C LEU A 238 29.08 21.97 14.77
N ILE A 239 28.60 21.15 13.84
CA ILE A 239 28.71 19.69 13.91
C ILE A 239 30.19 19.26 13.90
N ARG A 240 31.02 19.85 13.02
CA ARG A 240 32.46 19.54 12.99
C ARG A 240 33.19 19.92 14.28
N GLU A 241 32.83 21.04 14.89
CA GLU A 241 33.45 21.48 16.14
C GLU A 241 33.02 20.60 17.32
N VAL A 242 31.74 20.20 17.43
CA VAL A 242 31.33 19.26 18.49
C VAL A 242 31.99 17.89 18.30
N THR A 243 32.09 17.39 17.07
CA THR A 243 32.82 16.15 16.78
C THR A 243 34.29 16.26 17.18
N ARG A 244 34.95 17.40 16.89
CA ARG A 244 36.36 17.63 17.28
C ARG A 244 36.53 17.57 18.80
N ARG A 245 35.68 18.27 19.55
CA ARG A 245 35.76 18.31 21.02
C ARG A 245 35.48 16.95 21.64
N VAL A 246 34.46 16.24 21.17
CA VAL A 246 34.15 14.89 21.66
C VAL A 246 35.29 13.90 21.35
N ASN A 247 35.89 13.98 20.15
CA ASN A 247 37.03 13.16 19.77
C ASN A 247 38.29 13.43 20.62
N LEU A 248 38.50 14.66 21.12
CA LEU A 248 39.61 14.97 22.04
C LEU A 248 39.49 14.23 23.38
N HIS A 249 38.27 13.88 23.79
CA HIS A 249 38.02 13.04 24.97
C HIS A 249 38.05 11.53 24.65
N GLY A 250 38.45 11.14 23.44
CA GLY A 250 38.56 9.74 23.03
C GLY A 250 37.23 9.04 22.70
N ILE A 251 36.14 9.80 22.58
CA ILE A 251 34.82 9.29 22.18
C ILE A 251 34.63 9.61 20.69
N PHE A 252 34.21 8.64 19.89
CA PHE A 252 34.15 8.79 18.42
C PHE A 252 32.77 8.51 17.82
N GLN A 253 31.79 8.12 18.64
CA GLN A 253 30.44 7.78 18.23
C GLN A 253 29.44 8.76 18.86
N ALA A 254 28.29 8.93 18.21
CA ALA A 254 27.18 9.69 18.77
C ALA A 254 25.83 9.12 18.37
N VAL A 255 24.80 9.37 19.18
CA VAL A 255 23.39 9.13 18.85
C VAL A 255 22.67 10.47 18.74
N TYR A 256 21.78 10.60 17.75
CA TYR A 256 20.98 11.81 17.58
C TYR A 256 19.66 11.50 16.90
N THR A 257 18.68 12.38 17.10
CA THR A 257 17.35 12.26 16.48
C THR A 257 16.98 13.50 15.70
N ALA A 258 16.22 13.34 14.62
CA ALA A 258 15.69 14.47 13.85
C ALA A 258 14.32 14.15 13.27
N GLY A 259 13.47 15.18 13.12
CA GLY A 259 12.19 15.06 12.40
C GLY A 259 12.32 15.21 10.87
N VAL A 260 13.53 15.48 10.39
CA VAL A 260 13.89 15.52 8.96
C VAL A 260 14.72 14.29 8.61
N VAL A 261 14.66 13.86 7.35
CA VAL A 261 15.37 12.65 6.91
C VAL A 261 16.78 12.98 6.44
N LEU A 262 17.78 12.45 7.15
CA LEU A 262 19.22 12.49 6.84
C LEU A 262 19.77 11.11 6.43
N PRO A 263 20.95 11.00 5.79
CA PRO A 263 21.58 9.72 5.44
C PRO A 263 22.26 9.07 6.67
N ARG A 264 21.97 7.82 7.04
CA ARG A 264 20.72 7.05 6.88
C ARG A 264 20.16 6.76 8.28
N PRO A 265 18.83 6.86 8.52
CA PRO A 265 18.27 6.54 9.82
C PRO A 265 18.38 5.03 10.13
N VAL A 266 18.70 4.72 11.39
CA VAL A 266 18.77 3.36 11.92
C VAL A 266 17.39 2.85 12.31
N SER A 267 16.53 3.74 12.81
CA SER A 267 15.12 3.47 13.10
C SER A 267 14.26 4.70 12.84
N THR A 268 12.95 4.52 12.69
CA THR A 268 11.98 5.59 12.47
C THR A 268 10.72 5.29 13.26
N CYS A 269 10.30 6.26 14.06
CA CYS A 269 9.13 6.18 14.93
C CYS A 269 8.16 7.30 14.56
N ARG A 270 6.86 7.10 14.76
CA ARG A 270 5.80 8.06 14.51
C ARG A 270 5.29 8.66 15.83
N TYR A 271 5.00 9.95 15.84
CA TYR A 271 4.34 10.62 16.96
C TYR A 271 2.86 10.26 17.05
N TRP A 272 2.38 10.14 18.28
CA TRP A 272 0.99 9.92 18.64
C TRP A 272 0.57 10.90 19.72
N HIS A 273 -0.69 11.34 19.68
CA HIS A 273 -1.20 12.40 20.54
C HIS A 273 -2.55 12.00 21.13
N LEU A 274 -2.73 12.20 22.44
CA LEU A 274 -4.01 12.07 23.13
C LEU A 274 -4.45 13.42 23.68
N SER A 275 -5.64 13.88 23.26
CA SER A 275 -6.22 15.14 23.74
C SER A 275 -6.72 15.02 25.18
N LEU A 276 -6.04 15.63 26.15
CA LEU A 276 -6.49 15.71 27.55
C LEU A 276 -7.45 16.90 27.77
N ASN A 277 -7.24 17.98 27.00
CA ASN A 277 -8.09 19.18 26.96
C ASN A 277 -8.56 19.47 25.52
N PRO A 278 -9.52 18.69 24.98
CA PRO A 278 -9.96 18.84 23.59
C PRO A 278 -10.49 20.24 23.25
N LYS A 279 -11.14 20.92 24.21
CA LYS A 279 -11.68 22.26 23.99
C LYS A 279 -10.58 23.25 23.62
N LYS A 280 -9.48 23.28 24.39
CA LYS A 280 -8.35 24.16 24.13
C LYS A 280 -7.63 23.77 22.85
N LEU A 281 -7.37 22.47 22.64
CA LEU A 281 -6.63 21.99 21.46
C LEU A 281 -7.35 22.25 20.13
N ILE A 282 -8.69 22.18 20.13
CA ILE A 282 -9.49 22.53 18.94
C ILE A 282 -9.48 24.04 18.68
N ASP A 283 -9.59 24.86 19.74
CA ASP A 283 -9.60 26.32 19.62
C ASP A 283 -8.30 26.87 19.05
N VAL A 284 -7.15 26.36 19.54
CA VAL A 284 -5.82 26.72 19.04
C VAL A 284 -5.44 26.01 17.73
N ARG A 285 -6.32 25.18 17.15
CA ARG A 285 -6.10 24.38 15.94
C ARG A 285 -4.97 23.35 16.02
N PHE A 286 -4.59 22.92 17.22
CA PHE A 286 -3.70 21.78 17.41
C PHE A 286 -4.36 20.45 17.01
N SER A 287 -5.68 20.35 17.16
CA SER A 287 -6.48 19.21 16.72
C SER A 287 -7.69 19.68 15.92
N GLN A 288 -8.05 18.94 14.88
CA GLN A 288 -9.24 19.22 14.07
C GLN A 288 -10.42 18.36 14.52
N LEU A 289 -11.64 18.88 14.38
CA LEU A 289 -12.86 18.11 14.60
C LEU A 289 -13.03 17.10 13.45
N GLY A 290 -13.20 15.83 13.79
CA GLY A 290 -13.53 14.79 12.82
C GLY A 290 -14.87 15.05 12.13
N LYS A 291 -15.09 14.46 10.94
CA LYS A 291 -16.38 14.52 10.23
C LYS A 291 -17.49 14.06 11.18
N ASN A 292 -18.57 14.83 11.28
CA ASN A 292 -19.74 14.57 12.15
C ASN A 292 -19.49 14.60 13.68
N MET A 293 -18.37 15.15 14.15
CA MET A 293 -18.07 15.34 15.57
C MET A 293 -18.33 16.77 16.03
N THR A 294 -18.85 16.93 17.25
CA THR A 294 -18.97 18.22 17.93
C THR A 294 -17.94 18.33 19.06
N VAL A 295 -17.61 19.54 19.51
CA VAL A 295 -16.69 19.77 20.64
C VAL A 295 -17.16 19.01 21.89
N GLN A 296 -18.47 19.04 22.18
CA GLN A 296 -19.06 18.33 23.32
C GLN A 296 -18.92 16.81 23.22
N ARG A 297 -19.17 16.22 22.03
CA ARG A 297 -18.96 14.78 21.80
C ARG A 297 -17.49 14.40 21.96
N THR A 298 -16.59 15.23 21.48
CA THR A 298 -15.13 15.04 21.59
C THR A 298 -14.67 15.09 23.05
N MET A 299 -15.17 16.07 23.83
CA MET A 299 -14.92 16.13 25.28
C MET A 299 -15.44 14.89 26.02
N LYS A 300 -16.59 14.35 25.61
CA LYS A 300 -17.14 13.11 26.19
C LYS A 300 -16.28 11.89 25.82
N LEU A 301 -15.78 11.82 24.59
CA LEU A 301 -14.94 10.72 24.11
C LEU A 301 -13.62 10.60 24.87
N TYR A 302 -12.95 11.72 25.13
CA TYR A 302 -11.65 11.80 25.83
C TYR A 302 -11.79 12.04 27.34
N ARG A 303 -12.98 11.82 27.91
CA ARG A 303 -13.21 12.00 29.34
C ARG A 303 -12.52 10.89 30.14
N LEU A 304 -11.45 11.26 30.84
CA LEU A 304 -10.80 10.43 31.86
C LEU A 304 -11.45 10.60 33.26
N PRO A 305 -11.36 9.58 34.13
CA PRO A 305 -11.78 9.67 35.54
C PRO A 305 -10.89 10.62 36.35
N LYS A 306 -11.30 10.92 37.59
CA LYS A 306 -10.53 11.77 38.53
C LYS A 306 -9.51 10.98 39.35
N GLU A 307 -9.83 9.73 39.66
CA GLU A 307 -9.00 8.84 40.48
C GLU A 307 -8.33 7.79 39.61
N VAL A 308 -7.16 7.34 40.04
CA VAL A 308 -6.41 6.24 39.44
C VAL A 308 -7.09 4.90 39.75
N ARG A 309 -6.90 3.90 38.89
CA ARG A 309 -7.53 2.58 39.04
C ARG A 309 -6.64 1.58 39.77
N THR A 310 -5.33 1.66 39.57
CA THR A 310 -4.37 0.68 40.08
C THR A 310 -4.10 0.92 41.55
N ALA A 311 -4.37 -0.10 42.38
CA ALA A 311 -4.03 -0.05 43.80
C ALA A 311 -2.50 0.05 43.98
N GLY A 312 -2.05 0.86 44.93
CA GLY A 312 -0.62 1.09 45.18
C GLY A 312 0.07 2.02 44.17
N PHE A 313 -0.66 2.62 43.22
CA PHE A 313 -0.11 3.64 42.33
C PHE A 313 0.19 4.94 43.09
N ARG A 314 1.46 5.34 43.11
CA ARG A 314 1.92 6.57 43.78
C ARG A 314 3.15 7.16 43.11
N ARG A 315 3.49 8.40 43.45
CA ARG A 315 4.72 9.06 42.99
C ARG A 315 5.93 8.31 43.57
N ILE A 316 7.01 8.23 42.79
CA ILE A 316 8.25 7.56 43.22
C ILE A 316 8.91 8.31 44.39
N THR A 317 9.51 7.59 45.33
CA THR A 317 10.31 8.13 46.44
C THR A 317 11.76 7.64 46.38
N GLU A 318 12.65 8.23 47.18
CA GLU A 318 14.07 7.85 47.18
C GLU A 318 14.30 6.37 47.52
N ALA A 319 13.44 5.78 48.37
CA ALA A 319 13.52 4.36 48.74
C ALA A 319 13.19 3.41 47.57
N ASP A 320 12.43 3.87 46.58
CA ASP A 320 11.98 3.06 45.44
C ASP A 320 12.98 3.04 44.28
N MET A 321 13.95 3.97 44.28
CA MET A 321 14.82 4.24 43.13
C MET A 321 15.63 3.02 42.71
N GLU A 322 16.13 2.24 43.67
CA GLU A 322 16.91 1.04 43.38
C GLU A 322 16.05 -0.07 42.77
N ALA A 323 14.84 -0.28 43.28
CA ALA A 323 13.91 -1.27 42.74
C ALA A 323 13.44 -0.88 41.32
N ALA A 324 13.08 0.38 41.11
CA ALA A 324 12.69 0.90 39.81
C ALA A 324 13.83 0.85 38.77
N PHE A 325 15.07 1.09 39.20
CA PHE A 325 16.26 0.95 38.35
C PHE A 325 16.42 -0.47 37.82
N LEU A 326 16.29 -1.48 38.69
CA LEU A 326 16.39 -2.89 38.30
C LEU A 326 15.30 -3.29 37.30
N LEU A 327 14.07 -2.81 37.51
CA LEU A 327 12.96 -3.03 36.58
C LEU A 327 13.25 -2.45 35.19
N LEU A 328 13.74 -1.20 35.14
CA LEU A 328 14.09 -0.55 33.88
C LEU A 328 15.26 -1.23 33.18
N GLU A 329 16.32 -1.59 33.91
CA GLU A 329 17.49 -2.25 33.34
C GLU A 329 17.09 -3.57 32.66
N GLU A 330 16.29 -4.39 33.33
CA GLU A 330 15.82 -5.66 32.78
C GLU A 330 14.86 -5.47 31.60
N TYR A 331 14.00 -4.45 31.65
CA TYR A 331 13.12 -4.11 30.55
C TYR A 331 13.90 -3.67 29.30
N LEU A 332 14.87 -2.77 29.46
CA LEU A 332 15.68 -2.25 28.36
C LEU A 332 16.53 -3.33 27.71
N LYS A 333 16.87 -4.42 28.42
CA LYS A 333 17.57 -5.58 27.87
C LYS A 333 16.86 -6.21 26.67
N LYS A 334 15.55 -5.99 26.52
CA LYS A 334 14.74 -6.51 25.42
C LYS A 334 15.04 -5.85 24.06
N PHE A 335 15.49 -4.60 24.02
CA PHE A 335 15.61 -3.82 22.77
C PHE A 335 17.02 -3.84 22.19
N ASP A 336 17.13 -3.84 20.86
CA ASP A 336 18.41 -3.88 20.16
C ASP A 336 19.15 -2.54 20.17
N LEU A 337 18.46 -1.42 20.43
CA LEU A 337 19.07 -0.10 20.65
C LEU A 337 18.49 0.47 21.95
N ALA A 338 19.31 0.58 22.99
CA ALA A 338 18.86 1.09 24.28
C ALA A 338 20.01 1.75 25.06
N PRO A 339 19.73 2.81 25.85
CA PRO A 339 20.70 3.32 26.80
C PRO A 339 20.88 2.35 27.97
N VAL A 340 22.06 2.40 28.57
CA VAL A 340 22.41 1.69 29.80
C VAL A 340 22.71 2.74 30.85
N TYR A 341 21.84 2.84 31.85
CA TYR A 341 21.97 3.81 32.94
C TYR A 341 22.79 3.22 34.09
N SER A 342 23.60 4.07 34.73
CA SER A 342 24.02 3.80 36.11
C SER A 342 22.90 4.16 37.09
N LEU A 343 22.98 3.69 38.34
CA LEU A 343 22.01 4.07 39.37
C LEU A 343 21.98 5.59 39.61
N GLU A 344 23.15 6.26 39.57
CA GLU A 344 23.25 7.72 39.70
C GLU A 344 22.54 8.43 38.55
N GLN A 345 22.75 7.98 37.31
CA GLN A 345 22.06 8.53 36.14
C GLN A 345 20.55 8.28 36.21
N PHE A 346 20.14 7.09 36.62
CA PHE A 346 18.72 6.76 36.81
C PHE A 346 18.08 7.72 37.83
N LYS A 347 18.68 7.90 39.01
CA LYS A 347 18.19 8.85 40.01
C LYS A 347 18.08 10.26 39.43
N TYR A 348 19.09 10.71 38.68
CA TYR A 348 19.06 12.04 38.07
C TYR A 348 17.88 12.24 37.09
N TRP A 349 17.66 11.26 36.20
CA TRP A 349 16.65 11.33 35.14
C TRP A 349 15.21 11.14 35.65
N PHE A 350 15.01 10.33 36.68
CA PHE A 350 13.67 9.89 37.11
C PHE A 350 13.22 10.45 38.47
N THR A 351 14.06 11.22 39.16
CA THR A 351 13.60 11.98 40.33
C THR A 351 12.58 13.04 39.90
N PRO A 352 11.35 13.05 40.45
CA PRO A 352 10.33 14.01 40.04
C PRO A 352 10.78 15.46 40.26
N ARG A 353 10.67 16.27 39.20
CA ARG A 353 10.96 17.71 39.21
C ARG A 353 9.73 18.44 38.68
N PRO A 354 9.18 19.43 39.42
CA PRO A 354 8.01 20.18 38.99
C PRO A 354 8.18 20.75 37.58
N ASP A 355 7.17 20.57 36.73
CA ASP A 355 7.14 21.04 35.34
C ASP A 355 8.33 20.61 34.46
N VAL A 356 9.03 19.52 34.82
CA VAL A 356 10.13 18.94 34.04
C VAL A 356 9.93 17.45 33.84
N VAL A 357 9.88 16.65 34.90
CA VAL A 357 9.72 15.20 34.81
C VAL A 357 8.90 14.68 35.98
N ASP A 358 7.97 13.79 35.67
CA ASP A 358 7.08 13.14 36.61
C ASP A 358 7.22 11.63 36.51
N THR A 359 7.30 10.97 37.66
CA THR A 359 7.59 9.54 37.73
C THR A 359 6.78 8.89 38.84
N TYR A 360 6.20 7.73 38.51
CA TYR A 360 5.27 6.99 39.34
C TYR A 360 5.63 5.51 39.38
N VAL A 361 5.27 4.87 40.48
CA VAL A 361 5.47 3.45 40.74
C VAL A 361 4.17 2.81 41.22
N VAL A 362 4.06 1.50 41.02
CA VAL A 362 3.02 0.69 41.64
C VAL A 362 3.68 -0.19 42.70
N GLU A 363 3.25 -0.01 43.95
CA GLU A 363 3.71 -0.80 45.08
C GLU A 363 2.66 -1.86 45.44
N ASN A 364 3.07 -3.14 45.40
CA ASN A 364 2.26 -4.27 45.84
C ASN A 364 3.02 -5.02 46.93
N ASP A 365 2.42 -5.15 48.12
CA ASP A 365 2.99 -5.85 49.28
C ASP A 365 4.39 -5.33 49.70
N GLY A 366 4.62 -4.02 49.64
CA GLY A 366 5.91 -3.42 50.00
C GLY A 366 6.99 -3.51 48.91
N VAL A 367 6.64 -4.04 47.73
CA VAL A 367 7.58 -4.20 46.59
C VAL A 367 7.10 -3.39 45.40
N VAL A 368 8.00 -2.62 44.80
CA VAL A 368 7.76 -1.91 43.55
C VAL A 368 7.72 -2.90 42.39
N THR A 369 6.59 -2.98 41.68
CA THR A 369 6.38 -3.94 40.59
C THR A 369 6.36 -3.29 39.22
N ASP A 370 5.87 -2.06 39.13
CA ASP A 370 5.69 -1.35 37.88
C ASP A 370 6.17 0.11 38.04
N PHE A 371 6.59 0.72 36.94
CA PHE A 371 7.15 2.07 36.91
C PHE A 371 6.76 2.77 35.61
N ALA A 372 6.37 4.04 35.68
CA ALA A 372 6.09 4.84 34.49
C ALA A 372 6.45 6.31 34.69
N SER A 373 6.86 6.96 33.61
CA SER A 373 7.36 8.33 33.64
C SER A 373 6.97 9.13 32.40
N PHE A 374 6.84 10.44 32.57
CA PHE A 374 6.65 11.38 31.47
C PHE A 374 7.36 12.71 31.79
N TYR A 375 7.77 13.43 30.75
CA TYR A 375 8.37 14.75 30.89
C TYR A 375 7.50 15.84 30.28
N THR A 376 7.72 17.07 30.74
CA THR A 376 6.96 18.25 30.39
C THR A 376 7.67 19.00 29.27
N LEU A 377 6.96 19.29 28.18
CA LEU A 377 7.48 20.16 27.13
C LEU A 377 6.35 21.06 26.60
N PRO A 378 6.24 22.30 27.11
CA PRO A 378 5.20 23.19 26.65
C PRO A 378 5.50 23.72 25.24
N SER A 379 4.45 24.01 24.48
CA SER A 379 4.54 24.65 23.18
C SER A 379 3.91 26.04 23.23
N SER A 380 4.59 27.05 22.70
CA SER A 380 4.06 28.40 22.56
C SER A 380 3.08 28.45 21.38
N VAL A 381 1.91 29.08 21.59
CA VAL A 381 0.87 29.26 20.58
C VAL A 381 1.03 30.64 19.94
N MET A 382 1.25 30.67 18.63
CA MET A 382 1.46 31.90 17.89
C MET A 382 0.11 32.48 17.43
N HIS A 383 -0.06 33.80 17.49
CA HIS A 383 -1.18 34.54 16.89
C HIS A 383 -2.60 34.23 17.42
N HIS A 384 -2.74 33.58 18.59
CA HIS A 384 -4.05 33.32 19.21
C HIS A 384 -4.41 34.37 20.28
N PRO A 385 -5.65 34.91 20.35
CA PRO A 385 -6.00 36.02 21.24
C PRO A 385 -6.07 35.65 22.73
N VAL A 386 -6.39 34.40 23.06
CA VAL A 386 -6.61 33.92 24.45
C VAL A 386 -5.46 33.05 24.96
N TYR A 387 -5.21 31.90 24.32
CA TYR A 387 -4.17 30.96 24.74
C TYR A 387 -2.78 31.34 24.21
N LYS A 388 -1.79 31.36 25.10
CA LYS A 388 -0.39 31.64 24.77
C LYS A 388 0.50 30.39 24.73
N SER A 389 0.09 29.30 25.38
CA SER A 389 0.85 28.05 25.46
C SER A 389 -0.07 26.82 25.55
N ILE A 390 0.44 25.69 25.07
CA ILE A 390 -0.10 24.33 25.25
C ILE A 390 0.82 23.61 26.21
N HIS A 391 0.25 23.04 27.28
CA HIS A 391 1.00 22.24 28.23
C HIS A 391 0.99 20.77 27.76
N ALA A 392 2.11 20.27 27.24
CA ALA A 392 2.19 18.92 26.69
C ALA A 392 3.08 18.02 27.55
N ALA A 393 2.58 16.81 27.83
CA ALA A 393 3.33 15.73 28.45
C ALA A 393 3.85 14.77 27.36
N TYR A 394 5.04 14.22 27.54
CA TYR A 394 5.65 13.25 26.64
C TYR A 394 5.99 11.97 27.41
N ALA A 395 5.47 10.84 26.96
CA ALA A 395 5.81 9.53 27.50
C ALA A 395 7.33 9.31 27.46
N PHE A 396 7.91 8.88 28.58
CA PHE A 396 9.34 8.67 28.70
C PHE A 396 9.68 7.17 28.75
N TYR A 397 9.81 6.58 29.93
CA TYR A 397 10.01 5.14 30.12
C TYR A 397 8.89 4.53 30.95
N ASN A 398 8.35 3.40 30.47
CA ASN A 398 7.22 2.71 31.08
C ASN A 398 7.52 1.20 31.15
N VAL A 399 7.45 0.64 32.34
CA VAL A 399 7.74 -0.76 32.66
C VAL A 399 6.58 -1.34 33.44
N ALA A 400 5.92 -2.33 32.84
CA ALA A 400 4.80 -3.04 33.43
C ALA A 400 5.15 -4.53 33.55
N THR A 401 5.02 -5.09 34.76
CA THR A 401 5.28 -6.50 35.08
C THR A 401 4.05 -7.20 35.65
N LYS A 402 3.39 -6.63 36.67
CA LYS A 402 2.18 -7.19 37.28
C LYS A 402 0.93 -6.51 36.77
N THR A 403 1.00 -5.19 36.60
CA THR A 403 -0.11 -4.40 36.06
C THR A 403 -0.10 -4.48 34.54
N SER A 404 -1.25 -4.44 33.87
CA SER A 404 -1.25 -4.35 32.42
C SER A 404 -0.69 -2.99 31.98
N LEU A 405 0.10 -2.94 30.91
CA LEU A 405 0.66 -1.67 30.41
C LEU A 405 -0.44 -0.66 30.04
N VAL A 406 -1.62 -1.14 29.63
CA VAL A 406 -2.78 -0.32 29.31
C VAL A 406 -3.33 0.36 30.57
N ASP A 407 -3.44 -0.37 31.69
CA ASP A 407 -3.95 0.18 32.95
C ASP A 407 -2.93 1.16 33.58
N LEU A 408 -1.64 0.80 33.57
CA LEU A 408 -0.57 1.67 34.05
C LEU A 408 -0.56 3.00 33.28
N MET A 409 -0.62 2.94 31.94
CA MET A 409 -0.65 4.15 31.12
C MET A 409 -1.97 4.90 31.25
N HIS A 410 -3.10 4.22 31.46
CA HIS A 410 -4.36 4.89 31.76
C HIS A 410 -4.25 5.76 33.02
N ASP A 411 -3.63 5.25 34.09
CA ASP A 411 -3.44 6.01 35.33
C ASP A 411 -2.44 7.17 35.16
N ILE A 412 -1.41 7.00 34.33
CA ILE A 412 -0.52 8.10 33.91
C ILE A 412 -1.30 9.23 33.22
N LEU A 413 -2.25 8.89 32.34
CA LEU A 413 -3.10 9.88 31.68
C LEU A 413 -4.02 10.61 32.67
N VAL A 414 -4.51 9.91 33.71
CA VAL A 414 -5.33 10.51 34.77
C VAL A 414 -4.51 11.53 35.56
N VAL A 415 -3.29 11.18 36.02
CA VAL A 415 -2.45 12.14 36.76
C VAL A 415 -1.99 13.30 35.89
N ALA A 416 -1.68 13.08 34.61
CA ALA A 416 -1.36 14.16 33.69
C ALA A 416 -2.57 15.10 33.51
N LYS A 417 -3.79 14.56 33.36
CA LYS A 417 -4.98 15.41 33.27
C LYS A 417 -5.22 16.20 34.57
N ASN A 418 -5.05 15.58 35.73
CA ASN A 418 -5.21 16.23 37.02
C ASN A 418 -4.15 17.32 37.27
N ALA A 419 -2.96 17.17 36.68
CA ALA A 419 -1.90 18.18 36.66
C ALA A 419 -2.10 19.25 35.56
N ASN A 420 -3.30 19.34 34.95
CA ASN A 420 -3.68 20.33 33.93
C ASN A 420 -2.85 20.29 32.63
N TYR A 421 -2.40 19.10 32.22
CA TYR A 421 -1.86 18.93 30.87
C TYR A 421 -2.97 18.97 29.81
N ASP A 422 -2.66 19.55 28.65
CA ASP A 422 -3.60 19.71 27.55
C ASP A 422 -3.55 18.54 26.56
N VAL A 423 -2.36 17.96 26.36
CA VAL A 423 -2.11 16.85 25.43
C VAL A 423 -1.05 15.91 26.00
N PHE A 424 -1.19 14.61 25.72
CA PHE A 424 -0.20 13.60 26.05
C PHE A 424 0.36 12.98 24.77
N ASN A 425 1.67 13.05 24.61
CA ASN A 425 2.39 12.63 23.42
C ASN A 425 3.16 11.33 23.68
N ALA A 426 3.22 10.45 22.69
CA ALA A 426 3.99 9.22 22.75
C ALA A 426 4.55 8.87 21.36
N LEU A 427 5.62 8.08 21.32
CA LEU A 427 6.16 7.50 20.10
C LEU A 427 5.81 6.01 20.04
N ASP A 428 5.64 5.46 18.83
CA ASP A 428 5.40 4.02 18.59
C ASP A 428 6.65 3.14 18.70
N LEU A 429 7.52 3.48 19.66
CA LEU A 429 8.72 2.75 20.05
C LEU A 429 8.50 1.97 21.35
N MET A 430 9.40 1.05 21.65
CA MET A 430 9.27 0.10 22.76
C MET A 430 7.95 -0.69 22.63
N ASP A 431 7.28 -0.99 23.74
CA ASP A 431 5.99 -1.69 23.76
C ASP A 431 4.79 -0.71 23.70
N ASN A 432 5.01 0.56 23.33
CA ASN A 432 3.96 1.59 23.40
C ASN A 432 2.74 1.27 22.50
N LYS A 433 2.95 0.61 21.35
CA LYS A 433 1.86 0.20 20.43
C LYS A 433 0.74 -0.58 21.12
N VAL A 434 1.04 -1.28 22.22
CA VAL A 434 0.07 -2.05 23.01
C VAL A 434 -1.05 -1.18 23.59
N PHE A 435 -0.76 0.06 23.98
CA PHE A 435 -1.73 0.96 24.62
C PHE A 435 -2.22 2.11 23.74
N LEU A 436 -1.49 2.49 22.68
CA LEU A 436 -1.80 3.69 21.89
C LEU A 436 -3.25 3.68 21.37
N GLU A 437 -3.65 2.66 20.62
CA GLU A 437 -5.01 2.59 20.05
C GLU A 437 -6.07 2.36 21.14
N LYS A 438 -5.78 1.49 22.13
CA LYS A 438 -6.70 1.17 23.23
C LYS A 438 -7.02 2.37 24.12
N LEU A 439 -6.05 3.24 24.35
CA LEU A 439 -6.19 4.48 25.12
C LEU A 439 -6.52 5.69 24.24
N LYS A 440 -6.93 5.46 22.98
CA LYS A 440 -7.44 6.47 22.03
C LYS A 440 -6.41 7.51 21.59
N PHE A 441 -5.12 7.18 21.60
CA PHE A 441 -4.13 8.05 20.98
C PHE A 441 -4.40 8.15 19.47
N GLY A 442 -4.37 9.36 18.93
CA GLY A 442 -4.43 9.62 17.50
C GLY A 442 -3.04 9.64 16.88
N LYS A 443 -2.92 9.14 15.65
CA LYS A 443 -1.67 9.19 14.88
C LYS A 443 -1.35 10.64 14.50
N GLY A 444 -0.20 11.14 14.93
CA GLY A 444 0.36 12.41 14.48
C GLY A 444 0.91 12.31 13.05
N ASP A 445 1.20 13.45 12.44
CA ASP A 445 1.87 13.60 11.14
C ASP A 445 3.41 13.57 11.26
N GLY A 446 3.94 13.96 12.42
CA GLY A 446 5.37 13.97 12.73
C GLY A 446 5.98 12.57 12.85
N HIS A 447 7.20 12.43 12.30
CA HIS A 447 8.07 11.27 12.49
C HIS A 447 9.34 11.70 13.23
N LEU A 448 9.92 10.79 14.00
CA LEU A 448 11.22 10.94 14.63
C LEU A 448 12.16 9.85 14.11
N HIS A 449 13.27 10.27 13.52
CA HIS A 449 14.28 9.39 12.95
C HIS A 449 15.49 9.29 13.86
N TYR A 450 15.96 8.08 14.14
CA TYR A 450 17.11 7.80 14.99
C TYR A 450 18.36 7.58 14.14
N TYR A 451 19.48 8.18 14.54
CA TYR A 451 20.74 8.15 13.83
C TYR A 451 21.90 7.79 14.74
N LEU A 452 22.92 7.17 14.16
CA LEU A 452 24.21 6.94 14.80
C LEU A 452 25.33 7.55 13.95
N TYR A 453 26.16 8.36 14.58
CA TYR A 453 27.36 8.93 13.98
C TYR A 453 28.54 7.98 14.18
N ASN A 454 29.32 7.74 13.12
CA ASN A 454 30.47 6.84 13.10
C ASN A 454 30.17 5.40 13.56
N TRP A 455 28.92 4.97 13.37
CA TRP A 455 28.51 3.59 13.63
C TRP A 455 27.55 3.14 12.54
N ARG A 456 27.83 1.98 11.95
CA ARG A 456 26.94 1.33 11.01
C ARG A 456 26.35 0.10 11.67
N CYS A 457 25.04 -0.08 11.55
CA CYS A 457 24.38 -1.30 11.95
C CYS A 457 23.12 -1.55 11.08
N PRO A 458 22.59 -2.79 11.05
CA PRO A 458 21.35 -3.08 10.34
C PRO A 458 20.18 -2.27 10.90
N VAL A 459 19.20 -1.95 10.05
CA VAL A 459 17.98 -1.21 10.43
C VAL A 459 17.27 -1.94 11.58
N ILE A 460 16.94 -1.17 12.63
CA ILE A 460 16.29 -1.66 13.83
C ILE A 460 14.81 -1.26 13.75
N PRO A 461 13.86 -2.22 13.74
CA PRO A 461 12.45 -1.88 13.80
C PRO A 461 12.13 -1.17 15.12
N PRO A 462 11.18 -0.21 15.14
CA PRO A 462 10.82 0.51 16.36
C PRO A 462 10.22 -0.41 17.44
N ASP A 463 9.66 -1.54 17.01
CA ASP A 463 9.08 -2.63 17.81
C ASP A 463 9.80 -3.97 17.56
N LYS A 464 9.86 -4.82 18.60
CA LYS A 464 10.61 -6.08 18.53
C LYS A 464 9.79 -7.21 17.88
N HIS A 465 10.04 -7.49 16.60
CA HIS A 465 9.77 -8.80 16.00
C HIS A 465 11.10 -9.49 15.63
N ARG A 466 11.50 -10.47 16.44
CA ARG A 466 12.73 -11.26 16.23
C ARG A 466 12.52 -12.24 15.05
N ASN A 467 12.94 -11.86 13.84
CA ASN A 467 13.10 -12.79 12.72
C ASN A 467 14.58 -13.22 12.63
N ILE A 468 14.84 -14.51 12.88
CA ILE A 468 16.19 -15.11 12.88
C ILE A 468 16.66 -15.25 11.42
N LYS A 469 17.72 -14.52 11.03
CA LYS A 469 18.37 -14.60 9.70
C LYS A 469 19.48 -15.66 9.70
N ALA A 470 19.37 -16.67 8.83
CA ALA A 470 20.39 -17.67 8.57
C ALA A 470 20.91 -17.66 7.10
N VAL A 471 20.89 -16.52 6.41
CA VAL A 471 21.24 -16.44 4.98
C VAL A 471 22.66 -15.89 4.71
N PHE A 472 23.39 -15.42 5.73
CA PHE A 472 24.65 -14.69 5.51
C PHE A 472 25.93 -15.53 5.32
N CYS A 473 25.90 -16.85 5.57
CA CYS A 473 27.12 -17.68 5.49
C CYS A 473 27.45 -18.23 4.08
N ILE A 474 26.49 -18.26 3.16
CA ILE A 474 26.70 -18.91 1.84
C ILE A 474 27.33 -17.94 0.82
N GLN A 475 27.13 -16.63 1.01
CA GLN A 475 27.60 -15.59 0.09
C GLN A 475 29.13 -15.34 0.16
N PHE A 476 29.76 -15.65 1.31
CA PHE A 476 31.19 -15.40 1.53
C PHE A 476 32.08 -16.49 0.89
N LEU A 477 31.56 -17.72 0.73
CA LEU A 477 32.29 -18.85 0.15
C LEU A 477 32.44 -18.76 -1.38
N LEU A 478 31.49 -18.11 -2.06
CA LEU A 478 31.51 -17.96 -3.52
C LEU A 478 32.46 -16.85 -3.99
N ILE A 479 32.66 -15.80 -3.20
CA ILE A 479 33.58 -14.68 -3.50
C ILE A 479 35.05 -15.15 -3.45
N LEU A 480 35.37 -16.15 -2.62
CA LEU A 480 36.72 -16.71 -2.51
C LEU A 480 37.15 -17.52 -3.74
N HIS A 481 36.20 -18.15 -4.45
CA HIS A 481 36.49 -18.90 -5.68
C HIS A 481 36.71 -17.98 -6.89
N PHE A 482 36.10 -16.79 -6.90
CA PHE A 482 36.19 -15.84 -8.01
C PHE A 482 37.58 -15.17 -8.11
N TRP A 483 38.24 -14.89 -6.98
CA TRP A 483 39.59 -14.29 -6.95
C TRP A 483 40.69 -15.24 -7.46
N LYS A 484 40.49 -16.56 -7.34
CA LYS A 484 41.43 -17.57 -7.87
C LYS A 484 41.46 -17.61 -9.41
N GLY A 485 40.38 -17.22 -10.08
CA GLY A 485 40.31 -17.20 -11.56
C GLY A 485 41.03 -16.01 -12.20
N ILE A 486 41.04 -14.86 -11.53
CA ILE A 486 41.61 -13.61 -12.08
C ILE A 486 43.14 -13.63 -12.09
N MET A 487 43.77 -14.29 -11.12
CA MET A 487 45.23 -14.43 -11.05
C MET A 487 45.82 -15.35 -12.14
N LEU A 488 45.00 -16.15 -12.84
CA LEU A 488 45.46 -17.06 -13.89
C LEU A 488 45.52 -16.43 -15.30
N CYS A 489 44.94 -15.25 -15.50
CA CYS A 489 44.85 -14.61 -16.84
C CYS A 489 45.94 -13.57 -17.16
N GLN A 490 46.98 -13.40 -16.33
CA GLN A 490 48.03 -12.38 -16.52
C GLN A 490 49.37 -12.90 -17.08
N ILE A 491 49.39 -14.01 -17.82
CA ILE A 491 50.61 -14.48 -18.51
C ILE A 491 50.32 -14.72 -20.00
N SER A 492 50.43 -13.67 -20.84
CA SER A 492 51.09 -13.77 -22.16
C SER A 492 50.95 -12.53 -23.06
N TYR A 493 52.13 -12.14 -23.55
CA TYR A 493 52.46 -11.68 -24.89
C TYR A 493 52.52 -10.19 -25.28
N SER A 494 53.78 -9.84 -25.57
CA SER A 494 54.40 -8.72 -26.28
C SER A 494 54.01 -8.63 -27.76
N GLY A 495 53.96 -7.39 -28.30
CA GLY A 495 54.00 -7.15 -29.75
C GLY A 495 53.40 -5.82 -30.19
N LYS A 496 54.23 -4.93 -30.75
CA LYS A 496 53.94 -3.55 -31.17
C LYS A 496 52.79 -3.45 -32.20
N GLY A 497 51.93 -2.44 -32.03
CA GLY A 497 51.11 -1.89 -33.12
C GLY A 497 49.58 -2.05 -33.04
N THR A 498 48.96 -2.15 -31.86
CA THR A 498 47.49 -2.38 -31.75
C THR A 498 46.82 -1.76 -30.51
N HIS A 499 47.40 -0.73 -29.88
CA HIS A 499 46.86 -0.20 -28.61
C HIS A 499 45.44 0.37 -28.72
N PHE A 500 45.04 0.95 -29.86
CA PHE A 500 43.69 1.51 -30.03
C PHE A 500 42.61 0.44 -30.24
N SER A 501 42.94 -0.68 -30.88
CA SER A 501 42.05 -1.85 -31.06
C SER A 501 41.92 -2.66 -29.77
N ALA A 502 43.01 -2.81 -29.01
CA ALA A 502 43.02 -3.51 -27.74
C ALA A 502 42.20 -2.77 -26.68
N ILE A 503 42.35 -1.44 -26.56
CA ILE A 503 41.61 -0.62 -25.59
C ILE A 503 40.12 -0.60 -25.91
N LEU A 504 39.76 -0.45 -27.19
CA LEU A 504 38.36 -0.47 -27.62
C LEU A 504 37.72 -1.85 -27.43
N ARG A 505 38.46 -2.94 -27.66
CA ARG A 505 37.99 -4.31 -27.38
C ARG A 505 37.90 -4.59 -25.89
N THR A 506 38.81 -4.09 -25.05
CA THR A 506 38.70 -4.20 -23.59
C THR A 506 37.56 -3.34 -23.04
N LEU A 507 37.26 -2.19 -23.63
CA LEU A 507 36.12 -1.34 -23.22
C LEU A 507 34.78 -1.91 -23.71
N TYR A 508 34.74 -2.49 -24.91
CA TYR A 508 33.57 -3.22 -25.41
C TYR A 508 33.36 -4.52 -24.63
N ALA A 509 34.44 -5.23 -24.28
CA ALA A 509 34.39 -6.37 -23.37
C ALA A 509 33.98 -5.93 -21.96
N LEU A 510 34.46 -4.79 -21.45
CA LEU A 510 34.02 -4.26 -20.15
C LEU A 510 32.55 -3.86 -20.19
N SER A 511 32.04 -3.26 -21.26
CA SER A 511 30.63 -2.88 -21.36
C SER A 511 29.74 -4.10 -21.59
N LEU A 512 30.21 -5.12 -22.32
CA LEU A 512 29.55 -6.42 -22.45
C LEU A 512 29.55 -7.15 -21.12
N ILE A 513 30.66 -7.14 -20.36
CA ILE A 513 30.78 -7.73 -19.03
C ILE A 513 29.92 -6.96 -18.02
N ILE A 514 29.85 -5.63 -18.07
CA ILE A 514 28.96 -4.83 -17.23
C ILE A 514 27.50 -5.10 -17.60
N SER A 515 27.18 -5.28 -18.88
CA SER A 515 25.83 -5.64 -19.35
C SER A 515 25.46 -7.09 -19.00
N ILE A 516 26.42 -8.00 -19.02
CA ILE A 516 26.26 -9.40 -18.59
C ILE A 516 26.18 -9.47 -17.07
N ILE A 517 26.96 -8.69 -16.31
CA ILE A 517 26.92 -8.60 -14.84
C ILE A 517 25.64 -7.90 -14.38
N SER A 518 25.18 -6.85 -15.07
CA SER A 518 23.88 -6.23 -14.79
C SER A 518 22.74 -7.16 -15.21
N GLY A 519 22.88 -7.87 -16.33
CA GLY A 519 21.95 -8.91 -16.76
C GLY A 519 21.91 -10.11 -15.82
N SER A 520 23.05 -10.49 -15.24
CA SER A 520 23.15 -11.62 -14.29
C SER A 520 22.82 -11.21 -12.86
N ALA A 521 22.98 -9.95 -12.46
CA ALA A 521 22.39 -9.41 -11.23
C ALA A 521 20.87 -9.29 -11.32
N VAL A 522 20.32 -9.08 -12.52
CA VAL A 522 18.89 -9.20 -12.81
C VAL A 522 18.43 -10.66 -12.81
N LEU A 523 19.23 -11.59 -13.36
CA LEU A 523 18.93 -13.03 -13.33
C LEU A 523 19.15 -13.69 -11.94
N HIS A 524 20.01 -13.14 -11.07
CA HIS A 524 20.22 -13.65 -9.71
C HIS A 524 19.15 -13.18 -8.71
N CYS A 525 18.29 -12.25 -9.11
CA CYS A 525 17.12 -11.88 -8.32
C CYS A 525 15.91 -12.83 -8.59
N ASP A 526 16.05 -13.75 -9.54
CA ASP A 526 14.97 -14.61 -10.06
C ASP A 526 15.08 -16.06 -9.56
N SER A 527 15.48 -16.24 -8.30
CA SER A 527 15.41 -17.55 -7.63
C SER A 527 14.92 -17.42 -6.18
N SER A 528 13.77 -16.76 -5.99
CA SER A 528 12.92 -17.14 -4.87
C SER A 528 12.42 -18.55 -5.17
N LYS A 529 12.91 -19.56 -4.44
CA LYS A 529 12.35 -20.91 -4.50
C LYS A 529 10.82 -20.80 -4.42
N LEU A 530 10.14 -21.40 -5.41
CA LEU A 530 8.70 -21.51 -5.63
C LEU A 530 7.88 -22.14 -4.47
N SER A 531 8.41 -22.21 -3.25
CA SER A 531 7.95 -23.14 -2.22
C SER A 531 7.62 -22.54 -0.84
N ASP A 532 7.91 -21.28 -0.58
CA ASP A 532 7.75 -20.74 0.77
C ASP A 532 6.33 -20.17 0.96
N ILE A 533 5.56 -20.82 1.83
CA ILE A 533 4.24 -20.36 2.28
C ILE A 533 4.42 -19.02 2.99
N VAL A 534 3.75 -18.00 2.50
CA VAL A 534 3.85 -16.63 3.03
C VAL A 534 2.88 -16.41 4.17
N THR A 535 1.66 -16.94 4.04
CA THR A 535 0.64 -16.87 5.07
C THR A 535 -0.25 -18.10 5.00
N GLU A 536 -0.79 -18.50 6.16
CA GLU A 536 -1.77 -19.56 6.32
C GLU A 536 -2.98 -18.99 7.07
N ILE A 537 -4.17 -19.38 6.66
CA ILE A 537 -5.44 -19.02 7.30
C ILE A 537 -6.18 -20.29 7.67
N ASP A 538 -6.68 -20.34 8.90
CA ASP A 538 -7.56 -21.39 9.35
C ASP A 538 -8.95 -21.24 8.71
N GLY A 539 -9.39 -22.28 8.01
CA GLY A 539 -10.65 -22.32 7.27
C GLY A 539 -10.48 -22.44 5.75
N GLU A 540 -11.61 -22.63 5.07
CA GLU A 540 -11.70 -22.77 3.62
C GLU A 540 -12.14 -21.44 2.99
N VAL A 541 -11.34 -20.86 2.10
CA VAL A 541 -11.71 -19.65 1.35
C VAL A 541 -12.78 -20.01 0.32
N LEU A 542 -13.87 -19.22 0.29
CA LEU A 542 -15.01 -19.43 -0.60
C LEU A 542 -15.21 -18.30 -1.63
N ALA A 543 -14.79 -17.06 -1.31
CA ALA A 543 -14.94 -15.92 -2.20
C ALA A 543 -13.93 -14.80 -1.90
N TYR A 544 -13.76 -13.91 -2.89
CA TYR A 544 -12.94 -12.69 -2.80
C TYR A 544 -13.84 -11.45 -2.85
N VAL A 545 -13.62 -10.48 -1.96
CA VAL A 545 -14.44 -9.26 -1.86
C VAL A 545 -13.63 -8.13 -1.24
N ASP A 546 -13.74 -6.91 -1.74
CA ASP A 546 -13.14 -5.73 -1.09
C ASP A 546 -14.17 -5.12 -0.13
N LEU A 547 -14.07 -5.43 1.18
CA LEU A 547 -15.06 -5.04 2.20
C LEU A 547 -14.80 -3.64 2.73
N ASP A 548 -13.54 -3.28 2.95
CA ASP A 548 -13.16 -2.00 3.52
C ASP A 548 -12.88 -0.91 2.46
N ARG A 549 -12.94 -1.30 1.17
CA ARG A 549 -12.83 -0.44 -0.01
C ARG A 549 -11.45 0.18 -0.14
N ASP A 550 -10.42 -0.58 0.25
CA ASP A 550 -9.03 -0.16 0.15
C ASP A 550 -8.35 -0.62 -1.16
N LEU A 551 -9.13 -1.26 -2.04
CA LEU A 551 -8.75 -1.83 -3.34
C LEU A 551 -8.02 -3.17 -3.25
N PHE A 552 -7.78 -3.72 -2.06
CA PHE A 552 -7.27 -5.08 -1.89
C PHE A 552 -8.44 -6.04 -1.69
N PHE A 553 -8.40 -7.19 -2.36
CA PHE A 553 -9.48 -8.17 -2.22
C PHE A 553 -9.33 -8.96 -0.93
N ASP A 554 -10.25 -8.76 0.00
CA ASP A 554 -10.39 -9.53 1.24
C ASP A 554 -10.95 -10.93 0.98
N LEU A 555 -10.92 -11.77 2.02
CA LEU A 555 -11.34 -13.17 1.91
C LEU A 555 -12.59 -13.44 2.73
N VAL A 556 -13.51 -14.20 2.13
CA VAL A 556 -14.63 -14.85 2.82
C VAL A 556 -14.23 -16.29 3.13
N VAL A 557 -14.12 -16.62 4.41
CA VAL A 557 -13.56 -17.89 4.89
C VAL A 557 -14.58 -18.66 5.72
N LYS A 558 -14.83 -19.91 5.32
CA LYS A 558 -15.62 -20.86 6.09
C LYS A 558 -14.75 -21.56 7.12
N VAL A 559 -15.01 -21.30 8.39
CA VAL A 559 -14.23 -21.87 9.51
C VAL A 559 -14.94 -23.07 10.15
N GLU A 560 -16.27 -23.02 10.19
CA GLU A 560 -17.13 -24.13 10.63
C GLU A 560 -18.22 -24.39 9.59
N PRO A 561 -18.93 -25.54 9.62
CA PRO A 561 -20.00 -25.83 8.67
C PRO A 561 -21.02 -24.69 8.49
N ASN A 562 -21.34 -23.94 9.54
CA ASN A 562 -22.36 -22.88 9.55
C ASN A 562 -21.80 -21.47 9.84
N ILE A 563 -20.47 -21.27 9.83
CA ILE A 563 -19.84 -19.98 10.19
C ILE A 563 -18.91 -19.48 9.08
N LEU A 564 -19.13 -18.23 8.67
CA LEU A 564 -18.22 -17.46 7.81
C LEU A 564 -17.52 -16.37 8.63
N GLN A 565 -16.21 -16.28 8.45
CA GLN A 565 -15.36 -15.20 8.94
C GLN A 565 -14.75 -14.46 7.75
N PHE A 566 -14.33 -13.22 8.00
CA PHE A 566 -13.81 -12.33 6.97
C PHE A 566 -12.41 -11.87 7.35
N TYR A 567 -11.51 -11.86 6.37
CA TYR A 567 -10.09 -11.55 6.56
C TYR A 567 -9.67 -10.43 5.62
N LEU A 568 -9.37 -9.26 6.19
CA LEU A 568 -8.97 -8.07 5.45
C LEU A 568 -7.52 -8.18 4.96
N ALA A 569 -7.28 -7.91 3.69
CA ALA A 569 -5.95 -7.95 3.09
C ALA A 569 -5.08 -6.80 3.62
N LYS A 570 -3.79 -7.06 3.87
CA LYS A 570 -2.85 -6.01 4.26
C LYS A 570 -2.23 -5.36 3.02
N GLN A 571 -2.26 -4.03 2.96
CA GLN A 571 -1.69 -3.22 1.87
C GLN A 571 -0.20 -3.46 1.55
N ASN A 572 0.54 -4.11 2.45
CA ASN A 572 1.95 -4.44 2.24
C ASN A 572 2.17 -5.87 1.66
N GLY A 573 1.10 -6.61 1.35
CA GLY A 573 1.15 -7.98 0.84
C GLY A 573 1.63 -9.03 1.85
N SER A 574 1.61 -8.72 3.15
CA SER A 574 2.13 -9.61 4.21
C SER A 574 1.09 -10.58 4.79
N GLY A 575 -0.06 -10.74 4.14
CA GLY A 575 -1.17 -11.60 4.58
C GLY A 575 -2.39 -10.80 5.02
N PHE A 576 -3.16 -11.34 5.97
CA PHE A 576 -4.51 -10.86 6.28
C PHE A 576 -4.73 -10.53 7.77
N LEU A 577 -5.81 -9.82 8.08
CA LEU A 577 -6.29 -9.47 9.43
C LEU A 577 -7.73 -9.93 9.61
N LEU A 578 -8.02 -10.66 10.68
CA LEU A 578 -9.39 -11.09 10.98
C LEU A 578 -10.28 -9.89 11.30
N ALA A 579 -11.44 -9.80 10.63
CA ALA A 579 -12.45 -8.79 10.86
C ALA A 579 -13.71 -9.41 11.51
N ASP A 580 -13.63 -9.55 12.84
CA ASP A 580 -14.68 -10.21 13.64
C ASP A 580 -16.08 -9.59 13.47
N SER A 581 -16.18 -8.30 13.13
CA SER A 581 -17.44 -7.57 13.00
C SER A 581 -18.34 -8.08 11.87
N PHE A 582 -17.77 -8.68 10.82
CA PHE A 582 -18.51 -9.16 9.66
C PHE A 582 -18.98 -10.62 9.79
N THR A 583 -18.63 -11.33 10.85
CA THR A 583 -18.91 -12.78 11.01
C THR A 583 -20.38 -13.14 10.79
N ILE A 584 -20.66 -14.09 9.89
CA ILE A 584 -22.00 -14.63 9.64
C ILE A 584 -22.13 -16.00 10.31
N LYS A 585 -23.22 -16.21 11.06
CA LYS A 585 -23.55 -17.49 11.68
C LYS A 585 -24.95 -17.95 11.26
N LEU A 586 -25.01 -19.06 10.54
CA LEU A 586 -26.25 -19.70 10.13
C LEU A 586 -26.66 -20.82 11.11
N LEU A 587 -27.82 -21.42 10.87
CA LEU A 587 -28.36 -22.53 11.67
C LEU A 587 -27.38 -23.71 11.74
N ARG A 588 -27.26 -24.35 12.91
CA ARG A 588 -26.28 -25.43 13.17
C ARG A 588 -26.47 -26.69 12.34
N ASN A 589 -27.67 -26.93 11.80
CA ASN A 589 -27.97 -28.10 10.95
C ASN A 589 -27.64 -27.85 9.46
N ARG A 590 -27.11 -26.67 9.11
CA ARG A 590 -26.78 -26.30 7.74
C ARG A 590 -25.26 -26.26 7.54
N ASN A 591 -24.81 -26.77 6.40
CA ASN A 591 -23.42 -26.72 5.96
C ASN A 591 -23.32 -25.79 4.75
N ILE A 592 -22.52 -24.74 4.86
CA ILE A 592 -22.22 -23.79 3.79
C ILE A 592 -21.37 -24.49 2.75
N VAL A 593 -21.81 -24.50 1.51
CA VAL A 593 -21.11 -25.16 0.40
C VAL A 593 -20.45 -24.16 -0.55
N ASN A 594 -21.08 -23.00 -0.75
CA ASN A 594 -20.58 -21.96 -1.64
C ASN A 594 -21.03 -20.56 -1.17
N VAL A 595 -20.24 -19.54 -1.51
CA VAL A 595 -20.56 -18.12 -1.31
C VAL A 595 -20.23 -17.39 -2.60
N ALA A 596 -21.14 -16.52 -3.05
CA ALA A 596 -20.89 -15.62 -4.16
C ALA A 596 -21.14 -14.17 -3.76
N VAL A 597 -20.41 -13.26 -4.40
CA VAL A 597 -20.44 -11.82 -4.10
C VAL A 597 -21.21 -11.12 -5.20
N GLY A 598 -22.16 -10.26 -4.82
CA GLY A 598 -22.99 -9.48 -5.73
C GLY A 598 -23.45 -8.17 -5.10
N ASN A 599 -24.42 -7.52 -5.74
CA ASN A 599 -25.09 -6.32 -5.26
C ASN A 599 -26.59 -6.45 -5.52
N PHE A 600 -27.34 -6.95 -4.56
CA PHE A 600 -28.74 -7.30 -4.72
C PHE A 600 -29.68 -6.13 -4.46
N ASP A 601 -29.28 -5.15 -3.64
CA ASP A 601 -30.11 -3.98 -3.36
C ASP A 601 -29.70 -2.71 -4.14
N GLY A 602 -28.56 -2.77 -4.84
CA GLY A 602 -28.03 -1.69 -5.67
C GLY A 602 -27.31 -0.60 -4.87
N ASP A 603 -26.90 -0.90 -3.63
CA ASP A 603 -26.15 0.04 -2.80
C ASP A 603 -24.63 0.00 -3.07
N MET A 604 -23.83 0.58 -2.16
CA MET A 604 -22.38 0.70 -2.32
C MET A 604 -21.58 -0.37 -1.56
N TYR A 605 -22.26 -1.33 -0.94
CA TYR A 605 -21.69 -2.40 -0.14
C TYR A 605 -21.84 -3.73 -0.89
N PRO A 606 -20.87 -4.64 -0.77
CA PRO A 606 -20.99 -5.97 -1.34
C PRO A 606 -21.99 -6.80 -0.54
N ASP A 607 -22.85 -7.53 -1.24
CA ASP A 607 -23.76 -8.51 -0.69
C ASP A 607 -23.28 -9.94 -0.99
N LEU A 608 -23.79 -10.90 -0.22
CA LEU A 608 -23.40 -12.31 -0.33
C LEU A 608 -24.60 -13.21 -0.60
N LEU A 609 -24.46 -14.10 -1.58
CA LEU A 609 -25.34 -15.23 -1.82
C LEU A 609 -24.72 -16.48 -1.18
N VAL A 610 -25.28 -16.94 -0.07
CA VAL A 610 -24.76 -18.09 0.70
C VAL A 610 -25.59 -19.33 0.40
N THR A 611 -24.97 -20.34 -0.20
CA THR A 611 -25.61 -21.63 -0.49
C THR A 611 -25.30 -22.63 0.62
N THR A 612 -26.34 -23.27 1.14
CA THR A 612 -26.25 -24.25 2.23
C THR A 612 -26.93 -25.58 1.89
N LYS A 613 -26.38 -26.69 2.38
CA LYS A 613 -27.00 -28.02 2.35
C LYS A 613 -27.31 -28.48 3.78
N ASP A 614 -28.38 -29.23 3.98
CA ASP A 614 -28.65 -29.84 5.29
C ASP A 614 -27.59 -30.90 5.61
N ILE A 615 -27.12 -30.92 6.86
CA ILE A 615 -26.10 -31.87 7.32
C ILE A 615 -26.65 -33.30 7.36
N VAL A 616 -27.97 -33.47 7.61
CA VAL A 616 -28.61 -34.78 7.75
C VAL A 616 -29.26 -35.23 6.43
N SER A 617 -29.89 -34.30 5.70
CA SER A 617 -30.50 -34.58 4.38
C SER A 617 -29.76 -33.87 3.26
N THR A 618 -28.88 -34.57 2.54
CA THR A 618 -28.06 -33.98 1.47
C THR A 618 -28.87 -33.43 0.27
N ASN A 619 -30.16 -33.75 0.18
CA ASN A 619 -31.03 -33.40 -0.95
C ASN A 619 -31.74 -32.04 -0.80
N SER A 620 -31.63 -31.32 0.33
CA SER A 620 -32.23 -29.99 0.49
C SER A 620 -31.18 -28.87 0.50
N SER A 621 -30.96 -28.28 -0.67
CA SER A 621 -30.13 -27.09 -0.84
C SER A 621 -30.98 -25.83 -0.65
N LYS A 622 -30.45 -24.86 0.09
CA LYS A 622 -31.11 -23.56 0.34
C LYS A 622 -30.14 -22.42 0.09
N VAL A 623 -30.67 -21.33 -0.44
CA VAL A 623 -29.96 -20.07 -0.63
C VAL A 623 -30.40 -19.05 0.42
N HIS A 624 -29.42 -18.34 0.98
CA HIS A 624 -29.59 -17.20 1.88
C HIS A 624 -28.95 -15.97 1.24
N VAL A 625 -29.64 -14.83 1.28
CA VAL A 625 -29.10 -13.55 0.82
C VAL A 625 -28.70 -12.73 2.04
N CYS A 626 -27.43 -12.33 2.09
CA CYS A 626 -26.87 -11.54 3.17
C CYS A 626 -26.43 -10.17 2.67
N PHE A 627 -27.16 -9.15 3.08
CA PHE A 627 -26.93 -7.77 2.67
C PHE A 627 -25.77 -7.15 3.45
N GLY A 628 -24.86 -6.50 2.74
CA GLY A 628 -23.70 -5.81 3.29
C GLY A 628 -24.07 -4.51 4.00
N SER A 629 -23.16 -4.04 4.86
CA SER A 629 -23.22 -2.69 5.42
C SER A 629 -21.82 -2.27 5.87
N GLU A 630 -21.66 -1.05 6.40
CA GLU A 630 -20.37 -0.53 6.86
C GLU A 630 -19.66 -1.43 7.90
N ARG A 631 -20.39 -2.25 8.68
CA ARG A 631 -19.78 -3.01 9.80
C ARG A 631 -20.24 -4.46 9.96
N HIS A 632 -21.30 -4.89 9.29
CA HIS A 632 -21.89 -6.22 9.49
C HIS A 632 -22.70 -6.66 8.26
N PHE A 633 -22.94 -7.97 8.16
CA PHE A 633 -23.88 -8.54 7.21
C PHE A 633 -25.23 -8.82 7.86
N PHE A 634 -26.31 -8.52 7.15
CA PHE A 634 -27.67 -8.86 7.53
C PHE A 634 -28.21 -9.96 6.61
N CYS A 635 -28.30 -11.19 7.10
CA CYS A 635 -28.89 -12.30 6.35
C CYS A 635 -30.41 -12.32 6.53
N ASP A 636 -31.13 -12.32 5.41
CA ASP A 636 -32.58 -12.39 5.43
C ASP A 636 -33.08 -13.74 5.99
N SER A 637 -34.23 -13.70 6.64
CA SER A 637 -34.93 -14.89 7.15
C SER A 637 -35.57 -15.72 6.04
N GLN A 638 -35.84 -15.12 4.88
CA GLN A 638 -36.39 -15.81 3.73
C GLN A 638 -35.30 -16.66 3.07
N THR A 639 -35.58 -17.95 2.92
CA THR A 639 -34.70 -18.89 2.22
C THR A 639 -35.37 -19.39 0.96
N TYR A 640 -34.60 -19.57 -0.10
CA TYR A 640 -35.10 -20.12 -1.36
C TYR A 640 -34.64 -21.57 -1.51
N ASP A 641 -35.59 -22.47 -1.73
CA ASP A 641 -35.33 -23.88 -1.94
C ASP A 641 -34.88 -24.11 -3.38
N ILE A 642 -33.70 -24.71 -3.53
CA ILE A 642 -33.05 -24.95 -4.80
C ILE A 642 -32.66 -26.42 -4.87
N GLU A 643 -32.63 -26.96 -6.09
CA GLU A 643 -32.17 -28.31 -6.33
C GLU A 643 -30.64 -28.39 -6.33
N ASP A 644 -29.99 -27.38 -6.91
CA ASP A 644 -28.54 -27.32 -7.07
C ASP A 644 -28.02 -25.88 -6.96
N GLU A 645 -26.69 -25.71 -6.87
CA GLU A 645 -26.04 -24.42 -6.60
C GLU A 645 -26.35 -23.36 -7.69
N PRO A 646 -26.71 -22.12 -7.30
CA PRO A 646 -27.20 -21.12 -8.23
C PRO A 646 -26.07 -20.35 -8.94
N GLN A 647 -26.42 -19.70 -10.05
CA GLN A 647 -25.56 -18.81 -10.82
C GLN A 647 -25.99 -17.35 -10.65
N LEU A 648 -25.08 -16.43 -10.33
CA LEU A 648 -25.37 -15.00 -10.35
C LEU A 648 -25.40 -14.52 -11.80
N VAL A 649 -26.35 -13.64 -12.08
CA VAL A 649 -26.62 -13.05 -13.39
C VAL A 649 -27.45 -11.79 -13.17
N ASP A 650 -27.42 -10.84 -14.09
CA ASP A 650 -28.41 -9.75 -14.15
C ASP A 650 -29.47 -10.16 -15.19
N CYS A 651 -30.61 -10.65 -14.71
CA CYS A 651 -31.60 -11.32 -15.56
C CYS A 651 -32.46 -10.33 -16.35
N ASP A 652 -32.80 -9.20 -15.74
CA ASP A 652 -33.65 -8.17 -16.32
C ASP A 652 -32.88 -6.91 -16.76
N CYS A 653 -31.54 -6.96 -16.67
CA CYS A 653 -30.61 -5.88 -16.99
C CYS A 653 -30.91 -4.59 -16.22
N ASP A 654 -31.38 -4.71 -14.97
CA ASP A 654 -31.69 -3.56 -14.10
C ASP A 654 -30.47 -3.04 -13.33
N GLN A 655 -29.30 -3.64 -13.55
CA GLN A 655 -28.03 -3.33 -12.88
C GLN A 655 -27.99 -3.78 -11.41
N LYS A 656 -28.84 -4.71 -11.00
CA LYS A 656 -28.70 -5.43 -9.73
C LYS A 656 -28.31 -6.87 -10.02
N SER A 657 -27.72 -7.50 -9.01
CA SER A 657 -27.47 -8.92 -9.06
C SER A 657 -28.80 -9.65 -8.87
N ASP A 658 -29.05 -10.62 -9.74
CA ASP A 658 -30.06 -11.64 -9.59
C ASP A 658 -29.37 -13.01 -9.48
N PHE A 659 -30.15 -14.06 -9.29
CA PHE A 659 -29.62 -15.41 -9.37
C PHE A 659 -30.55 -16.37 -10.10
N LEU A 660 -29.94 -17.19 -10.94
CA LEU A 660 -30.55 -18.28 -11.68
C LEU A 660 -30.41 -19.57 -10.88
N ALA A 661 -31.51 -20.27 -10.66
CA ALA A 661 -31.52 -21.52 -9.90
C ALA A 661 -32.34 -22.61 -10.59
N LEU A 662 -31.87 -23.84 -10.44
CA LEU A 662 -32.63 -25.04 -10.78
C LEU A 662 -33.59 -25.38 -9.63
N LEU A 663 -34.88 -25.46 -9.93
CA LEU A 663 -35.92 -25.81 -8.97
C LEU A 663 -36.19 -27.31 -8.95
N SER A 664 -36.74 -27.82 -7.85
CA SER A 664 -37.06 -29.25 -7.65
C SER A 664 -38.00 -29.87 -8.70
N ASN A 665 -38.74 -29.05 -9.44
CA ASN A 665 -39.59 -29.48 -10.55
C ASN A 665 -38.82 -29.62 -11.88
N GLY A 666 -37.50 -29.41 -11.88
CA GLY A 666 -36.63 -29.44 -13.05
C GLY A 666 -36.64 -28.18 -13.91
N SER A 667 -37.40 -27.14 -13.53
CA SER A 667 -37.42 -25.85 -14.23
C SER A 667 -36.33 -24.92 -13.73
N ILE A 668 -35.82 -24.07 -14.62
CA ILE A 668 -34.93 -22.96 -14.26
C ILE A 668 -35.79 -21.73 -13.98
N ALA A 669 -35.57 -21.09 -12.83
CA ALA A 669 -36.16 -19.80 -12.50
C ALA A 669 -35.07 -18.77 -12.22
N CYS A 670 -35.35 -17.51 -12.58
CA CYS A 670 -34.54 -16.39 -12.12
C CYS A 670 -35.25 -15.68 -10.97
N PHE A 671 -34.50 -15.42 -9.91
CA PHE A 671 -34.96 -14.69 -8.74
C PHE A 671 -34.49 -13.25 -8.86
N ILE A 672 -35.43 -12.37 -9.19
CA ILE A 672 -35.14 -10.96 -9.46
C ILE A 672 -35.34 -10.12 -8.21
N SER A 673 -34.43 -9.18 -7.96
CA SER A 673 -34.55 -8.26 -6.82
C SER A 673 -35.77 -7.34 -6.95
N GLY A 674 -36.70 -7.43 -5.99
CA GLY A 674 -37.93 -6.65 -5.99
C GLY A 674 -37.72 -5.15 -5.75
N ARG A 675 -38.75 -4.34 -6.03
CA ARG A 675 -38.71 -2.86 -5.88
C ARG A 675 -38.36 -2.35 -4.48
N SER A 676 -38.55 -3.16 -3.43
CA SER A 676 -38.18 -2.85 -2.05
C SER A 676 -36.72 -3.23 -1.69
N GLY A 677 -35.98 -3.87 -2.62
CA GLY A 677 -34.56 -4.21 -2.52
C GLY A 677 -34.22 -5.42 -1.63
N ARG A 678 -35.20 -6.04 -0.98
CA ARG A 678 -34.97 -7.13 0.01
C ARG A 678 -35.88 -8.34 -0.14
N GLN A 679 -36.63 -8.43 -1.22
CA GLN A 679 -37.46 -9.60 -1.54
C GLN A 679 -37.19 -10.00 -2.98
N PHE A 680 -37.03 -11.29 -3.22
CA PHE A 680 -36.85 -11.80 -4.57
C PHE A 680 -38.16 -12.34 -5.10
N VAL A 681 -38.46 -11.97 -6.34
CA VAL A 681 -39.62 -12.48 -7.06
C VAL A 681 -39.13 -13.55 -8.01
N GLU A 682 -39.70 -14.74 -7.89
CA GLU A 682 -39.49 -15.81 -8.86
C GLU A 682 -40.12 -15.38 -10.20
N GLN A 683 -39.28 -15.20 -11.21
CA GLN A 683 -39.72 -14.94 -12.56
C GLN A 683 -39.32 -16.10 -13.46
N ARG A 684 -40.27 -16.55 -14.29
CA ARG A 684 -39.96 -17.47 -15.39
C ARG A 684 -39.05 -16.75 -16.35
N PHE A 685 -37.84 -17.28 -16.48
CA PHE A 685 -36.72 -16.60 -17.09
C PHE A 685 -36.55 -16.97 -18.57
N MET A 686 -36.77 -18.24 -18.91
CA MET A 686 -36.64 -18.76 -20.28
C MET A 686 -37.96 -19.36 -20.76
N VAL A 687 -38.24 -19.22 -22.05
CA VAL A 687 -39.23 -20.04 -22.75
C VAL A 687 -38.73 -21.49 -22.74
N GLU A 688 -39.63 -22.46 -22.58
CA GLU A 688 -39.36 -23.90 -22.40
C GLU A 688 -38.00 -24.37 -22.98
N LEU A 689 -37.13 -24.89 -22.11
CA LEU A 689 -35.85 -25.47 -22.49
C LEU A 689 -36.05 -26.55 -23.56
N ILE A 690 -35.18 -26.56 -24.57
CA ILE A 690 -35.25 -27.51 -25.68
C ILE A 690 -34.80 -28.90 -25.20
N SER A 691 -33.78 -28.94 -24.34
CA SER A 691 -33.23 -30.14 -23.72
C SER A 691 -33.19 -30.04 -22.19
N PRO A 692 -33.29 -31.17 -21.47
CA PRO A 692 -33.13 -31.17 -20.02
C PRO A 692 -31.73 -30.69 -19.63
N VAL A 693 -31.65 -29.86 -18.57
CA VAL A 693 -30.37 -29.38 -18.04
C VAL A 693 -29.61 -30.53 -17.40
N ARG A 694 -28.30 -30.58 -17.64
CA ARG A 694 -27.44 -31.58 -17.03
C ARG A 694 -27.26 -31.31 -15.54
N ARG A 695 -26.97 -32.37 -14.78
CA ARG A 695 -26.56 -32.31 -13.37
C ARG A 695 -25.09 -32.73 -13.26
N PRO A 696 -24.21 -31.92 -12.65
CA PRO A 696 -24.46 -30.65 -11.93
C PRO A 696 -25.09 -29.54 -12.78
N PHE A 697 -25.83 -28.63 -12.14
CA PHE A 697 -26.28 -27.40 -12.76
C PHE A 697 -25.06 -26.50 -13.04
N SER A 698 -24.62 -26.44 -14.30
CA SER A 698 -23.48 -25.65 -14.73
C SER A 698 -23.94 -24.62 -15.74
N VAL A 699 -23.82 -23.35 -15.34
CA VAL A 699 -24.22 -22.19 -16.15
C VAL A 699 -23.07 -21.20 -16.18
N ALA A 700 -22.78 -20.65 -17.35
CA ALA A 700 -21.82 -19.57 -17.50
C ALA A 700 -22.48 -18.32 -18.08
N PHE A 701 -21.99 -17.16 -17.66
CA PHE A 701 -22.42 -15.86 -18.13
C PHE A 701 -21.24 -15.15 -18.80
N VAL A 702 -21.14 -15.29 -20.12
CA VAL A 702 -19.91 -15.05 -20.88
C VAL A 702 -20.19 -14.76 -22.35
N ASP A 703 -19.42 -13.86 -22.95
CA ASP A 703 -19.52 -13.52 -24.38
C ASP A 703 -18.95 -14.64 -25.24
N MET A 704 -19.83 -15.44 -25.84
CA MET A 704 -19.49 -16.52 -26.78
C MET A 704 -19.66 -16.09 -28.24
N THR A 705 -20.40 -15.01 -28.50
CA THR A 705 -20.68 -14.53 -29.86
C THR A 705 -19.60 -13.59 -30.39
N GLY A 706 -18.78 -13.03 -29.51
CA GLY A 706 -17.74 -12.05 -29.81
C GLY A 706 -18.27 -10.63 -29.96
N ASP A 707 -19.50 -10.35 -29.50
CA ASP A 707 -20.13 -9.03 -29.55
C ASP A 707 -19.87 -8.19 -28.28
N LEU A 708 -19.10 -8.73 -27.32
CA LEU A 708 -18.80 -8.19 -25.98
C LEU A 708 -19.98 -8.18 -25.01
N ILE A 709 -21.12 -8.77 -25.38
CA ILE A 709 -22.26 -8.93 -24.50
C ILE A 709 -22.27 -10.38 -23.99
N PRO A 710 -22.37 -10.59 -22.68
CA PRO A 710 -22.38 -11.95 -22.15
C PRO A 710 -23.67 -12.70 -22.52
N GLU A 711 -23.51 -13.92 -23.02
CA GLU A 711 -24.58 -14.91 -23.18
C GLU A 711 -24.67 -15.83 -21.97
N LEU A 712 -25.84 -16.47 -21.84
CA LEU A 712 -26.02 -17.59 -20.94
C LEU A 712 -25.75 -18.90 -21.67
N VAL A 713 -24.74 -19.63 -21.19
CA VAL A 713 -24.35 -20.93 -21.72
C VAL A 713 -24.78 -22.00 -20.73
N LEU A 714 -25.71 -22.86 -21.15
CA LEU A 714 -26.28 -23.95 -20.35
C LEU A 714 -25.75 -25.29 -20.84
N MET A 715 -25.28 -26.13 -19.92
CA MET A 715 -24.93 -27.52 -20.24
C MET A 715 -26.18 -28.40 -20.19
N THR A 716 -26.51 -29.08 -21.29
CA THR A 716 -27.74 -29.88 -21.43
C THR A 716 -27.46 -31.34 -21.77
N ASP A 717 -28.41 -32.21 -21.46
CA ASP A 717 -28.42 -33.61 -21.90
C ASP A 717 -29.28 -33.71 -23.17
N THR A 718 -28.69 -34.11 -24.29
CA THR A 718 -29.45 -34.13 -25.56
C THR A 718 -30.48 -35.26 -25.61
N VAL A 719 -31.68 -34.95 -26.10
CA VAL A 719 -32.85 -35.85 -26.11
C VAL A 719 -32.66 -37.05 -27.06
N LYS A 720 -31.75 -36.98 -28.04
CA LYS A 720 -31.70 -37.96 -29.14
C LYS A 720 -31.08 -39.32 -28.82
N ASN A 721 -30.47 -39.56 -27.65
CA ASN A 721 -30.01 -40.89 -27.21
C ASN A 721 -29.56 -40.98 -25.72
N GLY A 722 -29.92 -40.01 -24.86
CA GLY A 722 -29.71 -40.09 -23.40
C GLY A 722 -28.25 -40.17 -22.91
N SER A 723 -27.27 -39.96 -23.78
CA SER A 723 -25.85 -40.25 -23.49
C SER A 723 -24.85 -39.21 -24.01
N LEU A 724 -25.31 -38.01 -24.43
CA LEU A 724 -24.46 -36.98 -25.05
C LEU A 724 -24.65 -35.62 -24.38
N VAL A 725 -23.54 -34.88 -24.23
CA VAL A 725 -23.52 -33.52 -23.70
C VAL A 725 -23.73 -32.51 -24.82
N GLY A 726 -24.76 -31.68 -24.67
CA GLY A 726 -25.03 -30.51 -25.50
C GLY A 726 -24.82 -29.20 -24.73
N PHE A 727 -24.88 -28.10 -25.45
CA PHE A 727 -24.85 -26.75 -24.89
C PHE A 727 -25.92 -25.90 -25.57
N GLU A 728 -26.76 -25.24 -24.76
CA GLU A 728 -27.70 -24.23 -25.25
C GLU A 728 -27.15 -22.83 -24.95
N VAL A 729 -27.24 -21.93 -25.92
CA VAL A 729 -26.74 -20.55 -25.81
C VAL A 729 -27.91 -19.59 -25.94
N TRP A 730 -28.08 -18.75 -24.92
CA TRP A 730 -29.17 -17.78 -24.83
C TRP A 730 -28.57 -16.37 -24.83
N THR A 731 -29.11 -15.49 -25.67
CA THR A 731 -28.65 -14.10 -25.82
C THR A 731 -29.80 -13.11 -25.57
N ILE A 732 -29.42 -11.86 -25.35
CA ILE A 732 -30.31 -10.74 -25.05
C ILE A 732 -30.87 -10.17 -26.36
N ASN A 733 -32.20 -10.07 -26.46
CA ASN A 733 -32.87 -9.42 -27.58
C ASN A 733 -33.33 -8.01 -27.21
N GLU A 734 -32.75 -7.00 -27.87
CA GLU A 734 -33.01 -5.58 -27.59
C GLU A 734 -34.48 -5.17 -27.81
N THR A 735 -35.12 -5.73 -28.84
CA THR A 735 -36.47 -5.30 -29.26
C THR A 735 -37.54 -5.84 -28.32
N SER A 736 -37.41 -7.12 -27.96
CA SER A 736 -38.38 -7.80 -27.09
C SER A 736 -38.08 -7.65 -25.60
N ARG A 737 -36.88 -7.18 -25.25
CA ARG A 737 -36.35 -7.17 -23.88
C ARG A 737 -36.53 -8.52 -23.18
N SER A 738 -36.12 -9.56 -23.89
CA SER A 738 -36.22 -10.93 -23.41
C SER A 738 -34.99 -11.74 -23.83
N TRP A 739 -34.78 -12.85 -23.12
CA TRP A 739 -33.78 -13.85 -23.46
C TRP A 739 -34.30 -14.72 -24.60
N VAL A 740 -33.52 -14.79 -25.68
CA VAL A 740 -33.84 -15.60 -26.86
C VAL A 740 -32.76 -16.64 -27.07
N HIS A 741 -33.20 -17.83 -27.46
CA HIS A 741 -32.30 -18.90 -27.87
C HIS A 741 -31.58 -18.48 -29.17
N LEU A 742 -30.26 -18.65 -29.22
CA LEU A 742 -29.47 -18.34 -30.41
C LEU A 742 -29.58 -19.52 -31.40
N ASP A 743 -30.22 -19.31 -32.56
CA ASP A 743 -30.34 -20.33 -33.60
C ASP A 743 -28.95 -20.68 -34.20
N GLY A 744 -28.36 -21.77 -33.71
CA GLY A 744 -27.01 -22.21 -34.07
C GLY A 744 -26.28 -22.81 -32.89
N ASP A 745 -26.83 -23.89 -32.32
CA ASP A 745 -26.29 -24.55 -31.13
C ASP A 745 -24.80 -24.86 -31.28
N ILE A 746 -24.05 -24.68 -30.19
CA ILE A 746 -22.72 -25.28 -30.07
C ILE A 746 -22.92 -26.78 -30.30
N GLU A 747 -22.25 -27.32 -31.33
CA GLU A 747 -22.42 -28.73 -31.68
C GLU A 747 -22.20 -29.59 -30.42
N PRO A 748 -23.00 -30.66 -30.20
CA PRO A 748 -22.80 -31.54 -29.06
C PRO A 748 -21.35 -32.04 -29.00
N LEU A 749 -20.82 -32.26 -27.80
CA LEU A 749 -19.42 -32.62 -27.58
C LEU A 749 -19.03 -33.87 -28.40
N GLN A 750 -18.04 -33.76 -29.29
CA GLN A 750 -17.60 -34.85 -30.19
C GLN A 750 -16.16 -35.30 -29.90
N GLU A 751 -15.87 -36.59 -30.04
CA GLU A 751 -14.50 -37.10 -30.08
C GLU A 751 -13.74 -36.57 -31.32
N PRO A 752 -12.40 -36.47 -31.24
CA PRO A 752 -11.56 -36.04 -32.38
C PRO A 752 -11.68 -36.91 -33.65
N ARG A 753 -12.31 -38.09 -33.58
CA ARG A 753 -12.65 -38.95 -34.73
C ARG A 753 -14.02 -38.66 -35.35
N LYS A 754 -14.67 -37.54 -34.98
CA LYS A 754 -16.04 -37.14 -35.41
C LYS A 754 -17.13 -38.15 -35.00
N GLN A 755 -16.94 -38.83 -33.87
CA GLN A 755 -17.98 -39.62 -33.22
C GLN A 755 -18.46 -38.84 -31.99
N LEU A 756 -19.77 -38.81 -31.75
CA LEU A 756 -20.33 -38.16 -30.56
C LEU A 756 -19.80 -38.88 -29.31
N LEU A 757 -19.35 -38.14 -28.28
CA LEU A 757 -18.83 -38.72 -27.05
C LEU A 757 -19.93 -39.50 -26.33
N LEU A 758 -20.00 -40.82 -26.56
CA LEU A 758 -20.87 -41.68 -25.78
C LEU A 758 -20.37 -41.70 -24.34
N LEU A 759 -21.21 -41.22 -23.42
CA LEU A 759 -20.98 -41.33 -21.98
C LEU A 759 -20.94 -42.81 -21.59
N SER A 760 -19.74 -43.38 -21.51
CA SER A 760 -19.52 -44.60 -20.75
C SER A 760 -19.72 -44.30 -19.26
N SER A 761 -20.07 -45.30 -18.45
CA SER A 761 -20.20 -45.14 -16.99
C SER A 761 -18.91 -44.64 -16.31
N SER A 762 -17.77 -44.75 -16.98
CA SER A 762 -16.45 -44.29 -16.53
C SER A 762 -16.07 -42.88 -16.97
N THR A 763 -16.78 -42.27 -17.93
CA THR A 763 -16.44 -40.94 -18.45
C THR A 763 -16.94 -39.85 -17.49
N LYS A 764 -16.02 -39.01 -17.00
CA LYS A 764 -16.35 -37.87 -16.13
C LYS A 764 -16.11 -36.55 -16.86
N ILE A 765 -17.05 -35.62 -16.72
CA ILE A 765 -16.98 -34.31 -17.36
C ILE A 765 -16.94 -33.26 -16.25
N GLY A 766 -15.91 -32.43 -16.27
CA GLY A 766 -15.77 -31.32 -15.33
C GLY A 766 -16.47 -30.05 -15.83
N GLN A 767 -16.33 -28.97 -15.06
CA GLN A 767 -16.94 -27.69 -15.41
C GLN A 767 -16.26 -27.05 -16.63
N PRO A 768 -17.02 -26.38 -17.52
CA PRO A 768 -16.45 -25.63 -18.63
C PRO A 768 -15.66 -24.42 -18.13
N LEU A 769 -14.54 -24.13 -18.80
CA LEU A 769 -13.70 -22.94 -18.62
C LEU A 769 -13.86 -22.04 -19.82
N PHE A 770 -13.83 -20.73 -19.60
CA PHE A 770 -14.01 -19.73 -20.64
C PHE A 770 -12.85 -18.74 -20.65
N GLU A 771 -11.98 -18.88 -21.64
CA GLU A 771 -10.75 -18.09 -21.78
C GLU A 771 -10.36 -17.99 -23.25
N ASP A 772 -9.55 -16.99 -23.60
CA ASP A 772 -8.92 -16.90 -24.92
C ASP A 772 -7.68 -17.82 -24.95
N PHE A 773 -7.88 -19.13 -25.20
CA PHE A 773 -6.80 -20.12 -25.12
C PHE A 773 -5.82 -20.04 -26.30
N ASN A 774 -6.26 -19.45 -27.41
CA ASN A 774 -5.50 -19.37 -28.65
C ASN A 774 -4.98 -17.93 -28.98
N ALA A 775 -5.34 -16.93 -28.17
CA ALA A 775 -5.03 -15.50 -28.33
C ALA A 775 -5.54 -14.89 -29.65
N ASP A 776 -6.74 -15.26 -30.10
CA ASP A 776 -7.39 -14.70 -31.29
C ASP A 776 -8.29 -13.49 -30.98
N GLY A 777 -8.51 -13.20 -29.70
CA GLY A 777 -9.36 -12.13 -29.23
C GLY A 777 -10.84 -12.48 -29.11
N LEU A 778 -11.19 -13.77 -29.10
CA LEU A 778 -12.50 -14.32 -28.80
C LEU A 778 -12.39 -15.25 -27.59
N ILE A 779 -13.51 -15.49 -26.91
CA ILE A 779 -13.56 -16.43 -25.79
C ILE A 779 -13.75 -17.84 -26.34
N ASP A 780 -12.86 -18.75 -25.96
CA ASP A 780 -13.00 -20.17 -26.23
C ASP A 780 -13.66 -20.88 -25.03
N MET A 781 -14.38 -21.98 -25.30
CA MET A 781 -14.92 -22.85 -24.26
C MET A 781 -14.11 -24.14 -24.17
N MET A 782 -13.57 -24.44 -22.99
CA MET A 782 -12.84 -25.68 -22.72
C MET A 782 -13.58 -26.56 -21.72
N VAL A 783 -13.81 -27.81 -22.08
CA VAL A 783 -14.48 -28.81 -21.26
C VAL A 783 -13.48 -29.92 -20.92
N PRO A 784 -13.12 -30.10 -19.64
CA PRO A 784 -12.25 -31.19 -19.23
C PRO A 784 -13.03 -32.52 -19.24
N VAL A 785 -12.54 -33.48 -20.02
CA VAL A 785 -13.11 -34.82 -20.16
C VAL A 785 -12.10 -35.86 -19.66
N LEU A 786 -12.51 -36.61 -18.65
CA LEU A 786 -11.71 -37.68 -18.06
C LEU A 786 -12.28 -39.05 -18.45
N THR A 787 -11.42 -39.89 -18.99
CA THR A 787 -11.70 -41.31 -19.27
C THR A 787 -10.86 -42.19 -18.34
N GLU A 788 -11.02 -43.52 -18.38
CA GLU A 788 -10.23 -44.42 -17.53
C GLU A 788 -8.71 -44.33 -17.80
N THR A 789 -8.33 -44.04 -19.04
CA THR A 789 -6.92 -44.03 -19.49
C THR A 789 -6.36 -42.63 -19.71
N ASP A 790 -7.18 -41.68 -20.17
CA ASP A 790 -6.70 -40.40 -20.68
C ASP A 790 -7.49 -39.19 -20.15
N SER A 791 -6.77 -38.09 -19.94
CA SER A 791 -7.31 -36.76 -19.66
C SER A 791 -7.25 -35.92 -20.92
N THR A 792 -8.41 -35.62 -21.50
CA THR A 792 -8.52 -34.80 -22.72
C THR A 792 -9.25 -33.51 -22.42
N MET A 793 -8.72 -32.39 -22.91
CA MET A 793 -9.37 -31.09 -22.84
C MET A 793 -10.06 -30.84 -24.18
N MET A 794 -11.38 -30.83 -24.20
CA MET A 794 -12.14 -30.51 -25.41
C MET A 794 -12.27 -29.00 -25.49
N VAL A 795 -11.74 -28.37 -26.55
CA VAL A 795 -11.76 -26.92 -26.74
C VAL A 795 -12.62 -26.59 -27.95
N TRP A 796 -13.67 -25.80 -27.72
CA TRP A 796 -14.51 -25.21 -28.74
C TRP A 796 -13.96 -23.83 -29.10
N SER A 797 -13.49 -23.70 -30.33
CA SER A 797 -12.96 -22.47 -30.91
C SER A 797 -13.32 -22.42 -32.39
N ASP A 798 -13.53 -21.24 -32.98
CA ASP A 798 -13.90 -21.08 -34.40
C ASP A 798 -15.10 -21.95 -34.84
N GLY A 799 -16.09 -22.11 -33.96
CA GLY A 799 -17.28 -22.92 -34.23
C GLY A 799 -17.04 -24.43 -34.38
N ARG A 800 -15.91 -24.96 -33.86
CA ARG A 800 -15.57 -26.39 -33.95
C ARG A 800 -14.91 -26.92 -32.68
N TRP A 801 -15.18 -28.18 -32.35
CA TRP A 801 -14.49 -28.89 -31.29
C TRP A 801 -13.10 -29.36 -31.73
N SER A 802 -12.13 -29.22 -30.83
CA SER A 802 -10.79 -29.77 -30.97
C SER A 802 -10.33 -30.43 -29.67
N ALA A 803 -9.71 -31.60 -29.77
CA ALA A 803 -9.16 -32.28 -28.61
C ALA A 803 -7.73 -31.80 -28.33
N TRP A 804 -7.49 -31.32 -27.13
CA TRP A 804 -6.19 -30.90 -26.63
C TRP A 804 -5.72 -31.89 -25.58
N THR A 805 -4.49 -32.36 -25.73
CA THR A 805 -3.93 -33.37 -24.81
C THR A 805 -3.40 -32.71 -23.54
N LEU A 806 -3.55 -33.36 -22.40
CA LEU A 806 -2.92 -32.92 -21.16
C LEU A 806 -1.75 -33.86 -20.82
N ASN A 807 -0.52 -33.37 -20.95
CA ASN A 807 0.66 -34.11 -20.51
C ASN A 807 0.97 -33.77 -19.04
N THR A 808 0.64 -34.72 -18.18
CA THR A 808 0.83 -34.62 -16.73
C THR A 808 2.08 -35.35 -16.23
N THR A 809 3.08 -35.56 -17.09
CA THR A 809 4.37 -36.13 -16.69
C THR A 809 5.26 -35.01 -16.15
N ASP A 810 5.77 -35.18 -14.93
CA ASP A 810 6.71 -34.21 -14.34
C ASP A 810 8.14 -34.41 -14.86
N SER A 811 9.06 -33.56 -14.39
CA SER A 811 10.49 -33.62 -14.75
C SER A 811 11.20 -34.91 -14.31
N ASP A 812 10.66 -35.59 -13.29
CA ASP A 812 11.16 -36.86 -12.76
C ASP A 812 10.58 -38.09 -13.49
N GLY A 813 9.70 -37.87 -14.47
CA GLY A 813 9.02 -38.93 -15.23
C GLY A 813 7.82 -39.55 -14.51
N VAL A 814 7.34 -38.94 -13.42
CA VAL A 814 6.17 -39.40 -12.68
C VAL A 814 4.91 -38.89 -13.37
N ILE A 815 3.93 -39.79 -13.57
CA ILE A 815 2.63 -39.46 -14.14
C ILE A 815 1.69 -39.04 -13.01
N TRP A 816 1.15 -37.83 -13.14
CA TRP A 816 0.15 -37.27 -12.24
C TRP A 816 -1.24 -37.31 -12.88
N ARG A 817 -2.30 -37.45 -12.10
CA ARG A 817 -3.69 -37.53 -12.59
C ARG A 817 -4.55 -36.50 -11.89
N LEU A 818 -5.58 -36.01 -12.58
CA LEU A 818 -6.53 -35.07 -11.99
C LEU A 818 -7.28 -35.73 -10.83
N VAL A 819 -7.35 -35.04 -9.69
CA VAL A 819 -8.11 -35.51 -8.54
C VAL A 819 -9.59 -35.30 -8.81
N VAL A 820 -10.36 -36.39 -8.78
CA VAL A 820 -11.83 -36.32 -8.85
C VAL A 820 -12.38 -36.92 -7.56
N ASP A 821 -12.80 -36.06 -6.64
CA ASP A 821 -13.37 -36.51 -5.38
C ASP A 821 -14.77 -37.08 -5.63
N LEU A 822 -14.99 -38.35 -5.29
CA LEU A 822 -16.24 -39.06 -5.55
C LEU A 822 -17.37 -38.64 -4.57
N ASN A 823 -17.00 -38.04 -3.43
CA ASN A 823 -17.93 -37.71 -2.35
C ASN A 823 -18.44 -36.25 -2.40
N GLN A 824 -17.84 -35.38 -3.23
CA GLN A 824 -18.31 -34.02 -3.49
C GLN A 824 -18.84 -33.95 -4.92
N SER A 825 -20.18 -33.96 -5.04
CA SER A 825 -20.94 -33.53 -6.23
C SER A 825 -20.30 -33.76 -7.60
N SER A 826 -19.96 -35.00 -7.99
CA SER A 826 -19.67 -35.48 -9.36
C SER A 826 -18.70 -34.69 -10.28
N THR A 827 -18.14 -33.55 -9.89
CA THR A 827 -17.56 -32.55 -10.81
C THR A 827 -16.33 -31.94 -10.19
N PHE A 828 -15.38 -31.60 -11.06
CA PHE A 828 -14.14 -30.95 -10.69
C PHE A 828 -14.00 -29.70 -11.56
N SER A 829 -13.45 -28.64 -10.98
CA SER A 829 -13.14 -27.39 -11.65
C SER A 829 -11.63 -27.26 -11.80
N LEU A 830 -11.19 -26.69 -12.91
CA LEU A 830 -9.82 -26.27 -13.13
C LEU A 830 -9.77 -24.74 -13.03
N GLN A 831 -8.61 -24.19 -12.72
CA GLN A 831 -8.43 -22.74 -12.68
C GLN A 831 -7.60 -22.31 -13.88
N ALA A 832 -8.04 -21.28 -14.59
CA ALA A 832 -7.32 -20.72 -15.71
C ALA A 832 -6.89 -19.29 -15.41
N GLY A 833 -5.68 -18.92 -15.84
CA GLY A 833 -5.16 -17.58 -15.62
C GLY A 833 -3.78 -17.39 -16.25
N ASP A 834 -3.46 -16.15 -16.64
CA ASP A 834 -2.17 -15.83 -17.26
C ASP A 834 -1.07 -15.59 -16.22
N TYR A 835 -0.73 -16.66 -15.48
CA TYR A 835 0.29 -16.66 -14.42
C TYR A 835 1.69 -16.26 -14.94
N LEU A 836 2.02 -16.66 -16.16
CA LEU A 836 3.35 -16.42 -16.76
C LEU A 836 3.44 -15.08 -17.49
N HIS A 837 2.36 -14.29 -17.53
CA HIS A 837 2.22 -13.10 -18.37
C HIS A 837 2.70 -13.35 -19.80
N SER A 838 2.27 -14.47 -20.37
CA SER A 838 2.66 -14.91 -21.70
C SER A 838 1.70 -14.44 -22.80
N GLY A 839 0.51 -13.98 -22.41
CA GLY A 839 -0.62 -13.71 -23.29
C GLY A 839 -1.51 -14.93 -23.50
N TYR A 840 -1.13 -16.09 -22.96
CA TYR A 840 -1.91 -17.33 -23.02
C TYR A 840 -2.25 -17.79 -21.59
N PRO A 841 -3.51 -18.19 -21.33
CA PRO A 841 -3.92 -18.70 -20.03
C PRO A 841 -3.25 -20.06 -19.75
N ALA A 842 -2.73 -20.20 -18.53
CA ALA A 842 -2.23 -21.46 -17.98
C ALA A 842 -3.29 -22.07 -17.07
N LEU A 843 -3.24 -23.40 -16.91
CA LEU A 843 -4.16 -24.13 -16.03
C LEU A 843 -3.48 -24.43 -14.68
N LEU A 844 -4.19 -24.25 -13.58
CA LEU A 844 -3.76 -24.60 -12.23
C LEU A 844 -4.69 -25.67 -11.67
N ALA A 845 -4.10 -26.74 -11.14
CA ALA A 845 -4.85 -27.84 -10.52
C ALA A 845 -4.02 -28.59 -9.48
N VAL A 846 -4.72 -29.28 -8.57
CA VAL A 846 -4.13 -30.31 -7.70
C VAL A 846 -4.19 -31.66 -8.43
N LEU A 847 -3.04 -32.30 -8.57
CA LEU A 847 -2.90 -33.62 -9.20
C LEU A 847 -2.45 -34.66 -8.17
N GLU A 848 -2.79 -35.93 -8.41
CA GLU A 848 -2.43 -37.08 -7.58
C GLU A 848 -1.64 -38.12 -8.38
N ASN A 849 -0.59 -38.68 -7.78
CA ASN A 849 0.19 -39.75 -8.38
C ASN A 849 -0.28 -41.14 -7.93
N ALA A 850 0.30 -42.20 -8.50
CA ALA A 850 -0.03 -43.59 -8.15
C ALA A 850 0.17 -43.93 -6.66
N ASN A 851 1.03 -43.19 -5.95
CA ASN A 851 1.29 -43.35 -4.52
C ASN A 851 0.30 -42.56 -3.63
N ARG A 852 -0.78 -42.01 -4.20
CA ARG A 852 -1.76 -41.13 -3.53
C ARG A 852 -1.14 -39.88 -2.90
N GLN A 853 0.00 -39.42 -3.43
CA GLN A 853 0.54 -38.12 -3.07
C GLN A 853 -0.14 -37.07 -3.93
N ARG A 854 -0.48 -35.93 -3.33
CA ARG A 854 -1.08 -34.79 -4.03
C ARG A 854 -0.13 -33.61 -4.08
N ALA A 855 -0.18 -32.88 -5.19
CA ALA A 855 0.63 -31.69 -5.39
C ALA A 855 -0.05 -30.70 -6.34
N ALA A 856 0.22 -29.41 -6.15
CA ALA A 856 -0.30 -28.35 -7.00
C ALA A 856 0.64 -28.05 -8.17
N PHE A 857 0.10 -28.03 -9.39
CA PHE A 857 0.83 -27.82 -10.62
C PHE A 857 0.19 -26.74 -11.50
N LEU A 858 1.05 -25.98 -12.17
CA LEU A 858 0.74 -25.14 -13.32
C LEU A 858 0.99 -25.95 -14.58
N MET A 859 0.06 -25.87 -15.52
CA MET A 859 0.14 -26.50 -16.82
C MET A 859 0.11 -25.41 -17.88
N THR A 860 1.24 -25.23 -18.57
CA THR A 860 1.43 -24.19 -19.58
C THR A 860 0.79 -24.61 -20.90
N SER A 861 0.09 -23.66 -21.54
CA SER A 861 -0.54 -23.85 -22.85
C SER A 861 0.48 -23.84 -23.98
N TYR A 862 0.33 -24.76 -24.94
CA TYR A 862 1.00 -24.74 -26.24
C TYR A 862 -0.06 -24.84 -27.35
N PRO A 863 -0.72 -23.73 -27.72
CA PRO A 863 -1.88 -23.75 -28.62
C PRO A 863 -1.58 -24.37 -29.99
N SER A 864 -0.39 -24.09 -30.55
CA SER A 864 0.05 -24.65 -31.84
C SER A 864 0.20 -26.17 -31.84
N GLN A 865 0.42 -26.77 -30.66
CA GLN A 865 0.52 -28.22 -30.47
C GLN A 865 -0.77 -28.80 -29.86
N ARG A 866 -1.77 -27.96 -29.57
CA ARG A 866 -3.02 -28.33 -28.88
C ARG A 866 -2.75 -29.18 -27.64
N GLN A 867 -1.86 -28.69 -26.79
CA GLN A 867 -1.41 -29.46 -25.63
C GLN A 867 -1.12 -28.55 -24.44
N PHE A 868 -1.44 -29.06 -23.25
CA PHE A 868 -0.99 -28.51 -21.97
C PHE A 868 0.11 -29.41 -21.39
N ARG A 869 1.14 -28.81 -20.79
CA ARG A 869 2.23 -29.55 -20.15
C ARG A 869 2.53 -28.96 -18.77
N ILE A 870 2.86 -29.81 -17.80
CA ILE A 870 3.34 -29.36 -16.49
C ILE A 870 4.59 -28.47 -16.67
N ASP A 871 4.62 -27.31 -16.00
CA ASP A 871 5.81 -26.46 -15.98
C ASP A 871 6.97 -27.22 -15.29
N LYS A 872 8.15 -27.19 -15.92
CA LYS A 872 9.32 -27.96 -15.48
C LYS A 872 9.86 -27.58 -14.10
N ARG A 873 9.49 -26.41 -13.57
CA ARG A 873 9.94 -25.89 -12.26
C ARG A 873 9.09 -26.36 -11.08
N LEU A 874 8.02 -27.11 -11.33
CA LEU A 874 6.98 -27.45 -10.37
C LEU A 874 7.10 -28.88 -9.83
N PRO A 875 6.40 -29.25 -8.73
CA PRO A 875 5.21 -28.63 -8.11
C PRO A 875 5.46 -27.40 -7.23
N PHE A 876 4.40 -26.60 -7.00
CA PHE A 876 4.40 -25.50 -6.02
C PHE A 876 4.49 -26.01 -4.58
N TYR A 877 3.71 -27.05 -4.26
CA TYR A 877 3.62 -27.64 -2.92
C TYR A 877 3.16 -29.10 -3.03
N ARG A 878 3.69 -29.96 -2.15
CA ARG A 878 3.35 -31.40 -2.09
C ARG A 878 2.79 -31.71 -0.70
N ASP A 879 1.51 -32.09 -0.63
CA ASP A 879 0.85 -32.57 0.59
C ASP A 879 -0.36 -33.42 0.18
N PRO A 880 -0.47 -34.69 0.64
CA PRO A 880 -1.62 -35.56 0.36
C PRO A 880 -2.98 -34.99 0.78
N SER A 881 -2.99 -34.00 1.68
CA SER A 881 -4.17 -33.37 2.24
C SER A 881 -4.72 -32.22 1.38
N LEU A 882 -4.06 -31.89 0.26
CA LEU A 882 -4.52 -30.87 -0.68
C LEU A 882 -5.85 -31.27 -1.33
N THR A 883 -6.76 -30.30 -1.41
CA THR A 883 -8.08 -30.48 -2.01
C THR A 883 -8.24 -29.68 -3.30
N ASN A 884 -7.80 -28.42 -3.32
CA ASN A 884 -7.94 -27.55 -4.49
C ASN A 884 -6.86 -26.46 -4.53
N ALA A 885 -6.76 -25.74 -5.64
CA ALA A 885 -5.84 -24.62 -5.84
C ALA A 885 -6.54 -23.52 -6.67
N ALA A 886 -6.24 -22.26 -6.38
CA ALA A 886 -6.77 -21.11 -7.12
C ALA A 886 -5.75 -19.98 -7.24
N PHE A 887 -5.96 -19.09 -8.22
CA PHE A 887 -5.16 -17.87 -8.37
C PHE A 887 -5.68 -16.78 -7.43
N TYR A 888 -4.75 -15.94 -6.98
CA TYR A 888 -5.03 -14.75 -6.17
C TYR A 888 -3.86 -13.75 -6.33
N ASP A 889 -4.02 -12.45 -6.09
CA ASP A 889 -2.91 -11.47 -6.18
C ASP A 889 -2.69 -10.82 -4.81
N LEU A 890 -1.82 -11.41 -3.99
CA LEU A 890 -1.65 -11.03 -2.59
C LEU A 890 -1.03 -9.63 -2.42
N SER A 891 -0.24 -9.21 -3.39
CA SER A 891 0.44 -7.91 -3.37
C SER A 891 -0.31 -6.82 -4.14
N GLU A 892 -1.44 -7.15 -4.76
CA GLU A 892 -2.15 -6.27 -5.70
C GLU A 892 -1.23 -5.66 -6.78
N ASP A 893 -0.24 -6.44 -7.25
CA ASP A 893 0.77 -6.00 -8.20
C ASP A 893 0.61 -6.57 -9.62
N GLY A 894 -0.50 -7.27 -9.86
CA GLY A 894 -0.89 -7.81 -11.15
C GLY A 894 -0.22 -9.13 -11.52
N PHE A 895 0.68 -9.65 -10.68
CA PHE A 895 1.16 -11.03 -10.79
C PHE A 895 0.19 -11.96 -10.06
N LEU A 896 -0.18 -13.06 -10.71
CA LEU A 896 -1.05 -14.06 -10.08
C LEU A 896 -0.20 -14.93 -9.16
N ASP A 897 -0.50 -14.90 -7.88
CA ASP A 897 -0.02 -15.81 -6.84
C ASP A 897 -0.93 -17.05 -6.73
N VAL A 898 -0.51 -18.03 -5.93
CA VAL A 898 -1.22 -19.31 -5.79
C VAL A 898 -1.76 -19.45 -4.37
N MET A 899 -3.07 -19.69 -4.26
CA MET A 899 -3.74 -20.11 -3.05
C MET A 899 -4.03 -21.61 -3.11
N LEU A 900 -3.69 -22.34 -2.05
CA LEU A 900 -3.92 -23.77 -1.93
C LEU A 900 -4.91 -24.06 -0.79
N LEU A 901 -5.88 -24.92 -1.05
CA LEU A 901 -6.81 -25.43 -0.06
C LEU A 901 -6.35 -26.80 0.42
N ARG A 902 -6.30 -26.96 1.74
CA ARG A 902 -5.87 -28.18 2.41
C ARG A 902 -6.92 -28.59 3.44
N ASN A 903 -7.17 -29.89 3.58
CA ASN A 903 -8.01 -30.43 4.63
C ASN A 903 -7.29 -31.58 5.36
N VAL A 904 -6.87 -31.31 6.60
CA VAL A 904 -6.18 -32.29 7.46
C VAL A 904 -7.15 -32.76 8.53
N SER A 905 -7.55 -34.03 8.49
CA SER A 905 -8.39 -34.65 9.51
C SER A 905 -9.69 -33.86 9.83
N GLY A 906 -10.28 -33.23 8.82
CA GLY A 906 -11.52 -32.46 8.95
C GLY A 906 -11.33 -30.98 9.27
N ARG A 907 -10.08 -30.50 9.42
CA ARG A 907 -9.75 -29.07 9.54
C ARG A 907 -9.26 -28.54 8.21
N SER A 908 -9.99 -27.57 7.66
CA SER A 908 -9.60 -26.87 6.44
C SER A 908 -8.63 -25.72 6.75
N SER A 909 -7.66 -25.50 5.87
CA SER A 909 -6.70 -24.40 5.93
C SER A 909 -6.38 -23.90 4.51
N SER A 910 -6.19 -22.60 4.35
CA SER A 910 -5.80 -21.96 3.09
C SER A 910 -4.37 -21.45 3.17
N LEU A 911 -3.51 -21.87 2.24
CA LEU A 911 -2.09 -21.52 2.16
C LEU A 911 -1.85 -20.59 0.98
N PHE A 912 -1.00 -19.58 1.14
CA PHE A 912 -0.68 -18.62 0.08
C PHE A 912 0.80 -18.67 -0.29
N ILE A 913 1.08 -18.80 -1.58
CA ILE A 913 2.41 -18.88 -2.16
C ILE A 913 2.57 -17.75 -3.17
N LEU A 914 3.58 -16.91 -2.97
CA LEU A 914 3.90 -15.82 -3.90
C LEU A 914 4.51 -16.36 -5.20
N SER A 915 4.16 -15.71 -6.28
CA SER A 915 4.67 -15.98 -7.63
C SER A 915 6.08 -15.41 -7.86
N GLU A 916 6.79 -16.02 -8.81
CA GLU A 916 8.04 -15.47 -9.35
C GLU A 916 7.74 -14.25 -10.22
N ARG A 917 8.32 -13.09 -9.87
CA ARG A 917 8.05 -11.83 -10.56
C ARG A 917 9.03 -11.60 -11.70
N THR A 918 8.57 -11.76 -12.93
CA THR A 918 9.39 -11.47 -14.10
C THR A 918 9.43 -9.96 -14.39
N LEU A 919 10.63 -9.40 -14.51
CA LEU A 919 10.83 -7.96 -14.74
C LEU A 919 10.42 -7.49 -16.14
N GLN A 920 10.14 -8.41 -17.07
CA GLN A 920 9.90 -8.12 -18.49
C GLN A 920 8.42 -8.16 -18.91
N SER A 921 7.50 -8.48 -18.00
CA SER A 921 6.08 -8.61 -18.36
C SER A 921 5.37 -7.26 -18.55
N ILE A 922 4.64 -7.15 -19.65
CA ILE A 922 3.73 -6.05 -19.95
C ILE A 922 2.30 -6.58 -19.87
N PHE A 923 1.47 -5.94 -19.04
CA PHE A 923 0.09 -6.35 -18.83
C PHE A 923 -0.78 -5.16 -18.42
N ILE A 924 -2.09 -5.38 -18.39
CA ILE A 924 -3.08 -4.48 -17.82
C ILE A 924 -4.00 -5.31 -16.90
N LYS A 925 -4.21 -4.83 -15.68
CA LYS A 925 -5.17 -5.42 -14.72
C LYS A 925 -6.48 -4.64 -14.85
N ILE A 926 -7.51 -5.25 -15.42
CA ILE A 926 -8.78 -4.60 -15.75
C ILE A 926 -9.84 -5.04 -14.74
N GLN A 927 -10.53 -4.07 -14.15
CA GLN A 927 -11.68 -4.28 -13.28
C GLN A 927 -12.84 -3.43 -13.80
N ILE A 928 -13.98 -4.07 -14.03
CA ILE A 928 -15.23 -3.38 -14.36
C ILE A 928 -15.98 -3.16 -13.05
N CYS A 929 -16.44 -1.94 -12.82
CA CYS A 929 -17.07 -1.55 -11.56
C CYS A 929 -18.60 -1.58 -11.67
N TRP A 930 -19.28 -1.76 -10.54
CA TRP A 930 -20.74 -1.63 -10.49
C TRP A 930 -21.16 -0.21 -10.90
N PRO A 931 -22.20 -0.04 -11.74
CA PRO A 931 -22.55 1.25 -12.33
C PRO A 931 -23.14 2.18 -11.27
N LEU A 932 -22.29 3.01 -10.67
CA LEU A 932 -22.69 4.00 -9.66
C LEU A 932 -22.36 5.43 -10.13
N PRO A 933 -23.20 6.43 -9.78
CA PRO A 933 -23.02 7.83 -10.20
C PRO A 933 -21.78 8.52 -9.64
N PHE A 934 -21.14 7.94 -8.62
CA PHE A 934 -20.00 8.54 -7.92
C PHE A 934 -18.70 7.78 -8.24
N ASP A 935 -17.66 8.52 -8.61
CA ASP A 935 -16.33 7.98 -9.00
C ASP A 935 -15.52 7.37 -7.82
N SER A 936 -16.12 7.22 -6.64
CA SER A 936 -15.40 6.99 -5.37
C SER A 936 -15.48 5.55 -4.85
N TYR A 937 -16.26 4.68 -5.48
CA TYR A 937 -16.55 3.34 -4.94
C TYR A 937 -16.41 2.30 -6.07
N LEU A 938 -15.35 1.50 -6.01
CA LEU A 938 -14.93 0.60 -7.10
C LEU A 938 -15.18 -0.87 -6.71
N MET A 939 -16.45 -1.25 -6.56
CA MET A 939 -16.82 -2.67 -6.38
C MET A 939 -16.82 -3.37 -7.74
N SER A 940 -16.26 -4.58 -7.83
CA SER A 940 -16.26 -5.35 -9.07
C SER A 940 -17.68 -5.71 -9.51
N TRP A 941 -17.96 -5.56 -10.80
CA TRP A 941 -19.15 -6.07 -11.48
C TRP A 941 -18.75 -7.22 -12.41
N PRO A 942 -18.79 -8.47 -11.92
CA PRO A 942 -18.68 -9.63 -12.78
C PRO A 942 -19.89 -9.71 -13.72
N GLY A 943 -19.76 -10.39 -14.85
CA GLY A 943 -20.70 -10.37 -15.96
C GLY A 943 -20.38 -9.33 -17.04
N SER A 944 -19.10 -9.01 -17.21
CA SER A 944 -18.63 -8.08 -18.25
C SER A 944 -17.56 -8.72 -19.11
N SER A 945 -17.45 -8.28 -20.36
CA SER A 945 -16.47 -8.78 -21.34
C SER A 945 -15.54 -7.68 -21.78
N VAL A 946 -14.26 -8.01 -21.95
CA VAL A 946 -13.22 -7.08 -22.36
C VAL A 946 -12.42 -7.63 -23.52
N GLN A 947 -12.04 -6.76 -24.45
CA GLN A 947 -11.15 -7.09 -25.55
C GLN A 947 -10.06 -6.03 -25.67
N LEU A 948 -8.80 -6.47 -25.62
CA LEU A 948 -7.63 -5.64 -25.84
C LEU A 948 -7.07 -5.90 -27.23
N GLN A 949 -6.96 -4.87 -28.04
CA GLN A 949 -6.34 -4.89 -29.36
C GLN A 949 -5.01 -4.14 -29.31
N LEU A 950 -3.97 -4.72 -29.90
CA LEU A 950 -2.65 -4.12 -30.07
C LEU A 950 -2.25 -4.15 -31.53
N ILE A 951 -1.78 -3.02 -32.04
CA ILE A 951 -1.28 -2.90 -33.41
C ILE A 951 0.24 -2.75 -33.34
N THR A 952 0.95 -3.74 -33.86
CA THR A 952 2.42 -3.67 -33.93
C THR A 952 2.87 -2.66 -34.99
N TRP A 953 4.13 -2.23 -34.95
CA TRP A 953 4.71 -1.35 -35.97
C TRP A 953 4.70 -1.94 -37.38
N ARG A 954 4.56 -3.27 -37.52
CA ARG A 954 4.40 -3.97 -38.81
C ARG A 954 2.96 -3.92 -39.33
N GLY A 955 2.04 -3.31 -38.58
CA GLY A 955 0.61 -3.31 -38.87
C GLY A 955 -0.10 -4.60 -38.49
N THR A 956 0.57 -5.56 -37.82
CA THR A 956 -0.11 -6.78 -37.35
C THR A 956 -0.98 -6.45 -36.15
N VAL A 957 -2.23 -6.92 -36.19
CA VAL A 957 -3.20 -6.72 -35.13
C VAL A 957 -3.24 -7.97 -34.28
N ASN A 958 -2.87 -7.85 -33.01
CA ASN A 958 -3.07 -8.88 -32.00
C ASN A 958 -4.29 -8.50 -31.17
N LYS A 959 -5.14 -9.47 -30.84
CA LYS A 959 -6.30 -9.25 -29.98
C LYS A 959 -6.26 -10.26 -28.84
N TYR A 960 -6.79 -9.86 -27.71
CA TYR A 960 -6.91 -10.68 -26.52
C TYR A 960 -8.29 -10.42 -25.91
N ALA A 961 -9.01 -11.48 -25.57
CA ALA A 961 -10.29 -11.38 -24.88
C ALA A 961 -10.19 -11.80 -23.41
N GLY A 962 -11.13 -11.32 -22.61
CA GLY A 962 -11.29 -11.75 -21.24
C GLY A 962 -12.72 -11.57 -20.75
N ALA A 963 -13.25 -12.60 -20.11
CA ALA A 963 -14.52 -12.52 -19.40
C ALA A 963 -14.25 -12.33 -17.90
N LEU A 964 -14.97 -11.39 -17.27
CA LEU A 964 -15.04 -11.25 -15.82
C LEU A 964 -16.30 -12.01 -15.38
N MET A 965 -16.19 -13.27 -14.99
CA MET A 965 -17.36 -14.09 -14.62
C MET A 965 -17.61 -14.07 -13.11
N TYR A 966 -18.87 -14.30 -12.70
CA TYR A 966 -19.22 -14.47 -11.30
C TYR A 966 -18.56 -15.74 -10.73
N SER A 967 -17.95 -15.62 -9.55
CA SER A 967 -17.41 -16.78 -8.80
C SER A 967 -18.54 -17.54 -8.09
N THR A 968 -19.41 -18.16 -8.87
CA THR A 968 -20.58 -18.90 -8.40
C THR A 968 -20.46 -20.38 -8.65
N ALA A 969 -21.21 -21.14 -7.84
CA ALA A 969 -21.32 -22.59 -7.81
C ALA A 969 -19.99 -23.36 -7.67
N TYR A 970 -20.01 -24.45 -6.92
CA TYR A 970 -18.92 -25.43 -6.84
C TYR A 970 -17.54 -24.86 -6.48
N LYS A 971 -17.49 -23.76 -5.70
CA LYS A 971 -16.26 -23.12 -5.22
C LYS A 971 -15.31 -22.75 -6.37
N SER A 972 -15.86 -22.08 -7.38
CA SER A 972 -15.14 -21.70 -8.60
C SER A 972 -14.00 -20.70 -8.36
N LEU A 973 -13.98 -19.93 -7.26
CA LEU A 973 -12.89 -19.04 -6.86
C LEU A 973 -12.30 -18.19 -8.00
N LEU A 974 -13.18 -17.69 -8.88
CA LEU A 974 -12.78 -16.89 -10.03
C LEU A 974 -12.33 -15.50 -9.59
N LEU A 975 -11.34 -14.95 -10.30
CA LEU A 975 -10.80 -13.63 -10.00
C LEU A 975 -11.84 -12.53 -10.35
N PRO A 976 -12.07 -11.55 -9.46
CA PRO A 976 -13.00 -10.44 -9.70
C PRO A 976 -12.44 -9.38 -10.67
N TYR A 977 -11.34 -9.67 -11.34
CA TYR A 977 -10.67 -8.81 -12.31
C TYR A 977 -10.00 -9.69 -13.37
N LYS A 978 -9.62 -9.07 -14.49
CA LYS A 978 -8.86 -9.75 -15.54
C LYS A 978 -7.46 -9.18 -15.67
N VAL A 979 -6.45 -10.04 -15.71
CA VAL A 979 -5.10 -9.65 -16.13
C VAL A 979 -4.93 -10.07 -17.58
N ILE A 980 -4.80 -9.11 -18.49
CA ILE A 980 -4.44 -9.36 -19.88
C ILE A 980 -3.00 -8.96 -20.06
N SER A 981 -2.14 -9.93 -20.36
CA SER A 981 -0.75 -9.67 -20.69
C SER A 981 -0.52 -9.79 -22.19
N THR A 982 0.57 -9.17 -22.65
CA THR A 982 0.89 -9.10 -24.07
C THR A 982 2.18 -9.86 -24.38
N GLY A 983 2.67 -10.65 -23.41
CA GLY A 983 3.98 -11.29 -23.47
C GLY A 983 5.07 -10.29 -23.86
N TRP A 984 5.76 -10.59 -24.96
CA TRP A 984 6.88 -9.81 -25.50
C TRP A 984 6.45 -8.76 -26.53
N HIS A 985 5.16 -8.65 -26.83
CA HIS A 985 4.66 -7.70 -27.81
C HIS A 985 4.77 -6.27 -27.26
N ARG A 986 5.25 -5.35 -28.10
CA ARG A 986 5.40 -3.94 -27.71
C ARG A 986 4.04 -3.28 -27.57
N TRP A 987 3.89 -2.49 -26.50
CA TRP A 987 2.70 -1.72 -26.18
C TRP A 987 2.63 -0.43 -27.01
N ASN A 988 2.21 -0.56 -28.27
CA ASN A 988 2.07 0.54 -29.23
C ASN A 988 0.59 1.01 -29.31
N ASP A 989 0.07 1.30 -30.52
CA ASP A 989 -1.35 1.64 -30.74
C ASP A 989 -2.20 0.52 -30.17
N ASN A 990 -2.98 0.87 -29.15
CA ASN A 990 -3.73 -0.05 -28.33
C ASN A 990 -5.15 0.46 -28.12
N ARG A 991 -6.08 -0.48 -28.00
CA ARG A 991 -7.52 -0.21 -27.91
C ARG A 991 -8.14 -1.19 -26.95
N LEU A 992 -8.84 -0.70 -25.94
CA LEU A 992 -9.65 -1.52 -25.05
C LEU A 992 -11.11 -1.31 -25.41
N LYS A 993 -11.80 -2.43 -25.64
CA LYS A 993 -13.24 -2.49 -25.73
C LYS A 993 -13.81 -3.20 -24.51
N VAL A 994 -14.93 -2.69 -24.01
CA VAL A 994 -15.63 -3.24 -22.85
C VAL A 994 -17.11 -3.32 -23.19
N GLY A 995 -17.73 -4.45 -22.90
CA GLY A 995 -19.18 -4.63 -22.93
C GLY A 995 -19.69 -5.12 -21.58
N VAL A 996 -20.92 -4.73 -21.27
CA VAL A 996 -21.66 -5.12 -20.06
C VAL A 996 -23.04 -5.61 -20.48
N ALA A 997 -23.67 -6.43 -19.66
CA ALA A 997 -25.02 -6.92 -19.94
C ALA A 997 -26.05 -5.78 -19.80
N VAL A 998 -26.53 -5.26 -20.93
CA VAL A 998 -27.64 -4.30 -21.00
C VAL A 998 -28.47 -4.54 -22.26
N TRP A 999 -29.77 -4.24 -22.19
CA TRP A 999 -30.68 -4.37 -23.34
C TRP A 999 -30.25 -3.59 -24.58
N SER A 1000 -29.45 -2.53 -24.42
CA SER A 1000 -28.97 -1.66 -25.50
C SER A 1000 -27.72 -2.17 -26.23
N LYS A 1001 -27.14 -3.30 -25.80
CA LYS A 1001 -25.86 -3.87 -26.27
C LYS A 1001 -24.75 -2.82 -26.42
N ALA A 1002 -24.68 -1.90 -25.44
CA ALA A 1002 -23.74 -0.81 -25.44
C ALA A 1002 -22.30 -1.28 -25.19
N THR A 1003 -21.38 -0.91 -26.09
CA THR A 1003 -19.94 -1.15 -25.93
C THR A 1003 -19.17 0.16 -25.76
N PHE A 1004 -18.19 0.18 -24.85
CA PHE A 1004 -17.25 1.28 -24.65
C PHE A 1004 -15.91 0.98 -25.31
N GLU A 1005 -15.30 1.98 -25.95
CA GLU A 1005 -13.98 1.88 -26.56
C GLU A 1005 -13.07 3.01 -26.08
N LYS A 1006 -11.82 2.66 -25.74
CA LYS A 1006 -10.78 3.61 -25.33
C LYS A 1006 -9.45 3.31 -26.01
N HIS A 1007 -8.79 4.36 -26.50
CA HIS A 1007 -7.45 4.33 -27.08
C HIS A 1007 -6.38 4.82 -26.10
N ASP A 1008 -5.12 4.56 -26.44
CA ASP A 1008 -3.91 5.12 -25.79
C ASP A 1008 -3.79 4.79 -24.29
N LEU A 1009 -4.07 3.54 -23.94
CA LEU A 1009 -3.91 3.02 -22.58
C LEU A 1009 -2.45 2.93 -22.20
N MET A 1010 -2.16 3.16 -20.93
CA MET A 1010 -0.84 2.92 -20.36
C MET A 1010 -0.65 1.44 -19.98
N PRO A 1011 0.53 0.84 -20.30
CA PRO A 1011 0.86 -0.49 -19.84
C PRO A 1011 1.14 -0.51 -18.34
N ILE A 1012 1.07 -1.69 -17.72
CA ILE A 1012 1.41 -1.91 -16.30
C ILE A 1012 0.55 -1.01 -15.40
N THR A 1013 -0.75 -1.04 -15.68
CA THR A 1013 -1.73 -0.26 -14.95
C THR A 1013 -2.85 -1.14 -14.43
N ARG A 1014 -3.39 -0.74 -13.27
CA ARG A 1014 -4.71 -1.14 -12.83
C ARG A 1014 -5.70 -0.18 -13.46
N THR A 1015 -6.60 -0.72 -14.27
CA THR A 1015 -7.54 0.02 -15.10
C THR A 1015 -8.95 -0.29 -14.63
N TYR A 1016 -9.66 0.76 -14.24
CA TYR A 1016 -11.04 0.69 -13.79
C TYR A 1016 -11.95 1.31 -14.83
N VAL A 1017 -13.06 0.65 -15.12
CA VAL A 1017 -14.12 1.19 -15.96
C VAL A 1017 -15.38 1.28 -15.12
N ASN A 1018 -15.93 2.48 -14.99
CA ASN A 1018 -17.24 2.70 -14.37
C ASN A 1018 -18.29 2.86 -15.49
N PRO A 1019 -19.14 1.83 -15.73
CA PRO A 1019 -20.15 1.83 -16.76
C PRO A 1019 -21.42 2.58 -16.33
N TYR A 1020 -21.30 3.83 -15.87
CA TYR A 1020 -22.45 4.63 -15.44
C TYR A 1020 -22.70 5.85 -16.35
N PRO A 1021 -23.93 6.09 -16.83
CA PRO A 1021 -25.06 5.14 -16.87
C PRO A 1021 -24.79 3.96 -17.82
N ALA A 1022 -25.25 2.75 -17.47
CA ALA A 1022 -24.90 1.53 -18.23
C ALA A 1022 -25.33 1.59 -19.72
N ASP A 1023 -26.52 2.10 -20.02
CA ASP A 1023 -27.00 2.24 -21.41
C ASP A 1023 -26.29 3.33 -22.25
N LYS A 1024 -25.38 4.11 -21.64
CA LYS A 1024 -24.73 5.25 -22.32
C LYS A 1024 -23.20 5.11 -22.27
N PRO A 1025 -22.59 4.29 -23.14
CA PRO A 1025 -21.16 3.98 -23.09
C PRO A 1025 -20.29 5.22 -23.29
N LYS A 1026 -20.77 6.23 -24.02
CA LYS A 1026 -20.07 7.52 -24.21
C LYS A 1026 -19.81 8.30 -22.91
N HIS A 1027 -20.56 8.03 -21.84
CA HIS A 1027 -20.39 8.69 -20.55
C HIS A 1027 -19.55 7.86 -19.57
N TRP A 1028 -19.22 6.62 -19.92
CA TRP A 1028 -18.41 5.76 -19.05
C TRP A 1028 -17.04 6.37 -18.83
N LYS A 1029 -16.54 6.24 -17.60
CA LYS A 1029 -15.24 6.76 -17.20
C LYS A 1029 -14.25 5.63 -17.05
N LEU A 1030 -13.05 5.85 -17.59
CA LEU A 1030 -11.91 4.96 -17.43
C LEU A 1030 -10.83 5.67 -16.62
N THR A 1031 -10.35 5.02 -15.57
CA THR A 1031 -9.27 5.52 -14.71
C THR A 1031 -8.13 4.51 -14.66
N GLN A 1032 -6.89 4.97 -14.82
CA GLN A 1032 -5.70 4.12 -14.77
C GLN A 1032 -4.78 4.53 -13.62
N MET A 1033 -4.31 3.54 -12.86
CA MET A 1033 -3.32 3.70 -11.82
C MET A 1033 -2.10 2.85 -12.18
N ILE A 1034 -0.91 3.47 -12.19
CA ILE A 1034 0.34 2.76 -12.48
C ILE A 1034 0.65 1.81 -11.33
N ILE A 1035 0.95 0.55 -11.66
CA ILE A 1035 1.37 -0.46 -10.69
C ILE A 1035 2.87 -0.29 -10.43
N TRP A 1036 3.19 0.26 -9.26
CA TRP A 1036 4.55 0.51 -8.83
C TRP A 1036 5.11 -0.68 -8.04
N SER A 1037 5.85 -1.57 -8.69
CA SER A 1037 6.60 -2.60 -7.95
C SER A 1037 7.95 -2.07 -7.48
N ARG A 1038 8.31 -2.36 -6.22
CA ARG A 1038 9.62 -1.96 -5.64
C ARG A 1038 10.79 -2.41 -6.51
N THR A 1039 10.71 -3.61 -7.06
CA THR A 1039 11.73 -4.19 -7.94
C THR A 1039 11.86 -3.43 -9.26
N ARG A 1040 10.74 -3.02 -9.87
CA ARG A 1040 10.74 -2.24 -11.13
C ARG A 1040 11.22 -0.81 -10.94
N ILE A 1041 10.89 -0.16 -9.81
CA ILE A 1041 11.43 1.17 -9.49
C ILE A 1041 12.95 1.11 -9.38
N ILE A 1042 13.47 0.11 -8.66
CA ILE A 1042 14.92 -0.05 -8.45
C ILE A 1042 15.60 -0.37 -9.78
N SER A 1043 15.11 -1.35 -10.54
CA SER A 1043 15.73 -1.73 -11.82
C SER A 1043 15.65 -0.61 -12.86
N GLY A 1044 14.52 0.07 -12.99
CA GLY A 1044 14.35 1.22 -13.87
C GLY A 1044 15.26 2.39 -13.50
N SER A 1045 15.44 2.65 -12.20
CA SER A 1045 16.37 3.70 -11.71
C SER A 1045 17.83 3.35 -12.04
N VAL A 1046 18.24 2.08 -11.84
CA VAL A 1046 19.59 1.61 -12.19
C VAL A 1046 19.85 1.72 -13.69
N LEU A 1047 18.87 1.38 -14.53
CA LEU A 1047 18.99 1.40 -15.99
C LEU A 1047 19.07 2.84 -16.52
N LEU A 1048 18.28 3.76 -15.93
CA LEU A 1048 18.36 5.20 -16.23
C LEU A 1048 19.73 5.78 -15.84
N LEU A 1049 20.22 5.45 -14.64
CA LEU A 1049 21.52 5.94 -14.16
C LEU A 1049 22.67 5.39 -15.03
N GLY A 1050 22.58 4.11 -15.40
CA GLY A 1050 23.53 3.47 -16.33
C GLY A 1050 23.55 4.14 -17.70
N THR A 1051 22.38 4.44 -18.29
CA THR A 1051 22.31 5.13 -19.59
C THR A 1051 22.82 6.56 -19.52
N ILE A 1052 22.52 7.30 -18.45
CA ILE A 1052 23.07 8.64 -18.22
C ILE A 1052 24.59 8.60 -18.13
N VAL A 1053 25.17 7.63 -17.42
CA VAL A 1053 26.63 7.48 -17.30
C VAL A 1053 27.27 7.16 -18.66
N VAL A 1054 26.69 6.23 -19.42
CA VAL A 1054 27.19 5.87 -20.76
C VAL A 1054 27.12 7.07 -21.71
N LEU A 1055 26.00 7.80 -21.73
CA LEU A 1055 25.85 9.01 -22.54
C LEU A 1055 26.84 10.10 -22.10
N SER A 1056 27.06 10.29 -20.81
CA SER A 1056 28.04 11.25 -20.29
C SER A 1056 29.46 10.90 -20.72
N ILE A 1057 29.83 9.61 -20.73
CA ILE A 1057 31.13 9.14 -21.21
C ILE A 1057 31.27 9.38 -22.72
N ILE A 1058 30.21 9.11 -23.51
CA ILE A 1058 30.20 9.37 -24.96
C ILE A 1058 30.38 10.87 -25.23
N ILE A 1059 29.63 11.72 -24.54
CA ILE A 1059 29.72 13.19 -24.68
C ILE A 1059 31.11 13.67 -24.30
N PHE A 1060 31.66 13.21 -23.17
CA PHE A 1060 33.01 13.57 -22.72
C PHE A 1060 34.08 13.14 -23.73
N PHE A 1061 33.93 11.96 -24.34
CA PHE A 1061 34.86 11.49 -25.37
C PHE A 1061 34.73 12.29 -26.68
N MET A 1062 33.51 12.70 -27.05
CA MET A 1062 33.28 13.60 -28.19
C MET A 1062 33.92 14.97 -27.94
N GLU A 1063 33.80 15.54 -26.73
CA GLU A 1063 34.46 16.80 -26.36
C GLU A 1063 35.99 16.69 -26.38
N ILE A 1064 36.57 15.61 -25.84
CA ILE A 1064 38.02 15.38 -25.92
C ILE A 1064 38.48 15.27 -27.37
N ARG A 1065 37.73 14.56 -28.22
CA ARG A 1065 38.06 14.46 -29.66
C ARG A 1065 38.01 15.84 -30.31
N GLN A 1066 36.98 16.63 -30.03
CA GLN A 1066 36.81 17.98 -30.59
C GLN A 1066 37.91 18.94 -30.09
N TRP A 1067 38.29 18.86 -28.81
CA TRP A 1067 39.41 19.60 -28.24
C TRP A 1067 40.75 19.20 -28.86
N ARG A 1068 40.98 17.90 -29.06
CA ARG A 1068 42.21 17.39 -29.70
C ARG A 1068 42.31 17.81 -31.16
N MET A 1069 41.21 17.84 -31.91
CA MET A 1069 41.19 18.37 -33.28
C MET A 1069 41.53 19.88 -33.30
N LYS A 1070 41.00 20.67 -32.35
CA LYS A 1070 41.36 22.10 -32.21
C LYS A 1070 42.84 22.31 -31.87
N MET A 1071 43.43 21.47 -31.02
CA MET A 1071 44.83 21.59 -30.60
C MET A 1071 45.84 21.15 -31.67
N LEU A 1072 45.44 20.26 -32.59
CA LEU A 1072 46.31 19.79 -33.67
C LEU A 1072 46.36 20.73 -34.88
N GLY A 1073 45.60 21.83 -34.87
CA GLY A 1073 45.62 22.81 -35.96
C GLY A 1073 45.07 22.25 -37.28
N GLU A 1074 44.36 21.12 -37.25
CA GLU A 1074 43.62 20.59 -38.40
C GLU A 1074 42.26 21.30 -38.50
N GLU A 1075 42.28 22.62 -38.69
CA GLU A 1075 41.16 23.36 -39.24
C GLU A 1075 41.23 23.27 -40.76
N GLU A 1076 40.94 22.08 -41.32
CA GLU A 1076 40.54 22.00 -42.72
C GLU A 1076 39.56 20.83 -42.97
N SER A 1077 38.31 21.21 -43.21
CA SER A 1077 37.28 20.48 -43.94
C SER A 1077 36.68 19.21 -43.32
N LEU A 1078 35.63 19.37 -42.49
CA LEU A 1078 34.56 18.35 -42.41
C LEU A 1078 33.18 18.94 -42.10
N ILE A 1079 32.88 20.09 -42.70
CA ILE A 1079 31.53 20.48 -43.12
C ILE A 1079 31.69 20.98 -44.55
N PRO A 1080 31.79 20.07 -45.54
CA PRO A 1080 30.58 19.63 -46.25
C PRO A 1080 30.68 18.17 -46.75
N ARG A 1081 30.15 17.20 -45.99
CA ARG A 1081 29.85 15.85 -46.50
C ARG A 1081 28.56 15.23 -45.93
N ILE A 1082 27.65 16.06 -45.43
CA ILE A 1082 26.28 15.66 -45.03
C ILE A 1082 25.23 16.37 -45.92
N SER A 1083 25.58 16.72 -47.16
CA SER A 1083 24.61 17.07 -48.21
C SER A 1083 24.60 16.08 -49.38
N THR A 1084 25.28 14.93 -49.26
CA THR A 1084 25.35 13.89 -50.31
C THR A 1084 24.87 12.50 -49.87
N TYR A 1085 24.28 12.37 -48.67
CA TYR A 1085 23.65 11.12 -48.21
C TYR A 1085 22.14 11.23 -47.96
N TYR A 1086 21.54 12.40 -48.20
CA TYR A 1086 20.10 12.56 -48.43
C TYR A 1086 19.89 12.96 -49.89
N ARG A 1087 20.06 11.99 -50.77
CA ARG A 1087 19.44 11.94 -52.09
C ARG A 1087 18.98 10.52 -52.34
#